data_AF-A0A0Q2UMS2-F1
#
_entry.id   AF-A0A0Q2UMS2-F1
#
_cell.length_a   1.000
_cell.length_b   1.000
_cell.length_c   1.000
_cell.angle_alpha   90.00
_cell.angle_beta   90.00
_cell.angle_gamma   90.00
#
_symmetry.space_group_name_H-M   'P 1'
#
loop_
_entity.id
_entity.type
_entity.pdbx_description
1 polymer ?
#
loop_
_entity_poly.entity_id
_entity_poly.type
_entity_poly.pdbx_seq_one_letter_code
_entity_poly.pdbx_strand_id
1 'polypeptide(L)'
;MILDADYITEDGKPVVRIFKKENGEFKIEYDREFEPYIYALLRDDSAIEEIKKITADRHGKVVKVKRAEKVQKKFLGRPIEVWKLYFTHPQDVPAIRDEIRKHPAVVDIYEYDIPFAKRYLIDKGLIPMEGDEELKMLAFDIETLYHEGEEFGTGPILMISYADEDGARVITWKKIDLPYVDVVSTEKEMIKRFLKVVKEKDPDVLITYNGDNFDFAYLKKRCEKLGIKFTLGRDGSEPKIQRMGDRFAVEVKGRIHFDLYPLIRRTINLPTYTLEAVYEAVFGKPKEKVYAEEIALAWESGEGLERVARYSMEDAKVTFELGREFFPMEAQLSRLIGQSLWDVSRSSTGNLVEWFLLRKAYERNELAPNKPNERELARRRGGYAGGYVKEPERGLWDNIVYLDFRSLYPSIIITHNVSPDTLNREGCKEYDRAPQVGHKFCKDVPGFIPSLLGSLLDERQKIKRKMKATIDPIEKKLLDYRQRAIKILANSLLPEEWVPVIVGDEVKPVRIGEFVDALMKTDSELVRRDGDTEVLEVKEIRALSFNRKSKKARTMPVKAVIRHRYAGDVYEIVLSSGRRIRVTTGHSLFAYRNGELVEITGGEVKPGDLLAVPKRVSLPERKERLDIVELLLKLPESETEDIVMTIPVKGRKNFFSGMLRTLRWIFGEEKRLRTARRYLEHLERLGYVKLRKIGYEVIDGGDLKVTGSCTKSSPRRFATTATGGNT
;
A
#
# COMPACT_ATOMS: atom_id res chain seq x y z
N MET A 1 7.75 16.24 23.13
CA MET A 1 7.92 15.86 21.70
C MET A 1 8.85 16.82 20.96
N ILE A 2 9.48 16.36 19.87
CA ILE A 2 10.19 17.23 18.90
C ILE A 2 9.19 17.66 17.82
N LEU A 3 9.16 18.95 17.49
CA LEU A 3 8.31 19.53 16.43
C LEU A 3 9.06 19.55 15.09
N ASP A 4 10.27 20.08 15.10
CA ASP A 4 11.12 20.30 13.92
C ASP A 4 12.60 20.47 14.34
N ALA A 5 13.54 20.46 13.39
CA ALA A 5 14.95 20.74 13.65
C ALA A 5 15.62 21.49 12.47
N ASP A 6 16.44 22.48 12.79
CA ASP A 6 17.26 23.22 11.81
C ASP A 6 18.72 23.36 12.25
N TYR A 7 19.50 24.20 11.57
CA TYR A 7 20.77 24.68 12.10
C TYR A 7 20.98 26.16 11.78
N ILE A 8 21.70 26.84 12.67
CA ILE A 8 22.26 28.18 12.47
C ILE A 8 23.79 28.10 12.38
N THR A 9 24.46 29.23 12.12
CA THR A 9 25.92 29.30 12.09
C THR A 9 26.41 30.33 13.11
N GLU A 10 27.09 29.86 14.16
CA GLU A 10 27.73 30.69 15.19
C GLU A 10 29.25 30.59 15.01
N ASP A 11 29.95 31.73 14.92
CA ASP A 11 31.42 31.80 14.71
C ASP A 11 31.98 30.92 13.56
N GLY A 12 31.16 30.70 12.52
CA GLY A 12 31.50 29.85 11.38
C GLY A 12 31.30 28.34 11.60
N LYS A 13 30.90 27.92 12.80
CA LYS A 13 30.51 26.53 13.14
C LYS A 13 29.00 26.36 13.02
N PRO A 14 28.51 25.16 12.65
CA PRO A 14 27.08 24.87 12.69
C PRO A 14 26.62 24.68 14.14
N VAL A 15 25.39 25.10 14.43
CA VAL A 15 24.70 24.78 15.68
C VAL A 15 23.31 24.27 15.33
N VAL A 16 23.04 23.00 15.63
CA VAL A 16 21.72 22.39 15.39
C VAL A 16 20.75 22.93 16.43
N ARG A 17 19.57 23.38 15.98
CA ARG A 17 18.46 23.75 16.86
C ARG A 17 17.39 22.68 16.79
N ILE A 18 16.95 22.18 17.95
CA ILE A 18 15.82 21.25 18.05
C ILE A 18 14.64 22.01 18.65
N PHE A 19 13.57 22.19 17.87
CA PHE A 19 12.34 22.82 18.35
C PHE A 19 11.49 21.76 19.05
N LYS A 20 11.21 21.97 20.34
CA LYS A 20 10.49 21.03 21.18
C LYS A 20 9.25 21.66 21.80
N LYS A 21 8.29 20.80 22.14
CA LYS A 21 7.30 21.06 23.19
C LYS A 21 7.41 19.98 24.26
N GLU A 22 7.51 20.35 25.53
CA GLU A 22 7.68 19.43 26.65
C GLU A 22 6.88 19.92 27.87
N ASN A 23 6.02 19.07 28.41
CA ASN A 23 5.09 19.40 29.51
C ASN A 23 4.23 20.65 29.21
N GLY A 24 3.85 20.84 27.94
CA GLY A 24 3.13 22.03 27.48
C GLY A 24 4.00 23.26 27.16
N GLU A 25 5.27 23.30 27.55
CA GLU A 25 6.19 24.42 27.30
C GLU A 25 6.95 24.29 25.97
N PHE A 26 7.14 25.39 25.25
CA PHE A 26 8.04 25.43 24.09
C PHE A 26 9.50 25.60 24.51
N LYS A 27 10.42 24.84 23.92
CA LYS A 27 11.86 24.89 24.18
C LYS A 27 12.67 24.79 22.89
N ILE A 28 13.90 25.32 22.92
CA ILE A 28 14.91 25.14 21.86
C ILE A 28 16.16 24.53 22.51
N GLU A 29 16.53 23.33 22.08
CA GLU A 29 17.82 22.72 22.43
C GLU A 29 18.87 23.01 21.34
N TYR A 30 20.14 23.07 21.73
CA TYR A 30 21.26 23.45 20.87
C TYR A 30 22.38 22.42 20.96
N ASP A 31 22.70 21.73 19.85
CA ASP A 31 23.89 20.88 19.74
C ASP A 31 24.98 21.62 18.93
N ARG A 32 26.16 21.77 19.53
CA ARG A 32 27.35 22.44 18.98
C ARG A 32 28.50 21.48 18.66
N GLU A 33 28.29 20.18 18.87
CA GLU A 33 29.30 19.12 18.73
C GLU A 33 29.09 18.26 17.49
N PHE A 34 27.87 18.21 16.94
CA PHE A 34 27.58 17.41 15.75
C PHE A 34 28.37 17.87 14.51
N GLU A 35 29.16 16.96 13.94
CA GLU A 35 30.06 17.25 12.82
C GLU A 35 29.46 16.79 11.47
N PRO A 36 29.44 17.64 10.43
CA PRO A 36 29.09 17.21 9.09
C PRO A 36 30.17 16.28 8.52
N TYR A 37 29.77 15.24 7.80
CA TYR A 37 30.67 14.24 7.24
C TYR A 37 30.18 13.69 5.89
N ILE A 38 31.09 13.03 5.16
CA ILE A 38 30.80 12.14 4.03
C ILE A 38 31.56 10.82 4.23
N TYR A 39 31.28 9.79 3.43
CA TYR A 39 32.17 8.62 3.33
C TYR A 39 32.94 8.64 2.00
N ALA A 40 34.17 8.13 2.01
CA ALA A 40 34.97 7.88 0.82
C ALA A 40 35.45 6.43 0.78
N LEU A 41 35.26 5.76 -0.35
CA LEU A 41 35.86 4.46 -0.63
C LEU A 41 37.22 4.69 -1.30
N LEU A 42 38.30 4.20 -0.69
CA LEU A 42 39.65 4.33 -1.23
C LEU A 42 40.09 3.02 -1.90
N ARG A 43 41.07 3.11 -2.82
CA ARG A 43 41.75 1.94 -3.42
C ARG A 43 42.72 1.27 -2.44
N ASP A 44 43.31 2.07 -1.56
CA ASP A 44 44.27 1.68 -0.53
C ASP A 44 44.19 2.69 0.63
N ASP A 45 44.43 2.24 1.87
CA ASP A 45 44.35 3.11 3.06
C ASP A 45 45.46 4.16 3.12
N SER A 46 46.63 3.90 2.54
CA SER A 46 47.79 4.82 2.56
C SER A 46 47.50 6.19 1.95
N ALA A 47 46.56 6.24 1.00
CA ALA A 47 46.11 7.47 0.35
C ALA A 47 45.38 8.45 1.31
N ILE A 48 44.96 8.03 2.51
CA ILE A 48 44.20 8.90 3.42
C ILE A 48 44.97 10.17 3.81
N GLU A 49 46.30 10.10 3.91
CA GLU A 49 47.16 11.25 4.20
C GLU A 49 47.34 12.20 3.00
N GLU A 50 46.88 11.82 1.80
CA GLU A 50 46.73 12.72 0.66
C GLU A 50 45.32 13.33 0.66
N ILE A 51 44.27 12.52 0.86
CA ILE A 51 42.88 12.98 0.95
C ILE A 51 42.69 14.03 2.06
N LYS A 52 43.34 13.86 3.21
CA LYS A 52 43.35 14.84 4.32
C LYS A 52 43.99 16.19 3.97
N LYS A 53 44.81 16.25 2.91
CA LYS A 53 45.48 17.48 2.42
C LYS A 53 44.69 18.18 1.31
N ILE A 54 43.63 17.57 0.77
CA ILE A 54 42.76 18.22 -0.23
C ILE A 54 42.13 19.46 0.38
N THR A 55 42.13 20.55 -0.39
CA THR A 55 41.54 21.84 -0.01
C THR A 55 40.64 22.41 -1.10
N ALA A 56 39.62 23.17 -0.71
CA ALA A 56 38.79 23.97 -1.61
C ALA A 56 38.60 25.38 -1.04
N ASP A 57 38.01 26.31 -1.80
CA ASP A 57 37.55 27.61 -1.27
C ASP A 57 36.05 27.61 -0.98
N ARG A 58 35.65 28.29 0.10
CA ARG A 58 34.27 28.73 0.32
C ARG A 58 34.24 30.19 0.78
N HIS A 59 34.09 31.10 -0.18
CA HIS A 59 34.02 32.56 0.03
C HIS A 59 35.29 33.15 0.65
N GLY A 60 36.46 32.80 0.11
CA GLY A 60 37.77 33.25 0.61
C GLY A 60 38.23 32.53 1.89
N LYS A 61 37.61 31.39 2.22
CA LYS A 61 37.99 30.53 3.35
C LYS A 61 38.42 29.16 2.83
N VAL A 62 39.65 28.77 3.17
CA VAL A 62 40.20 27.45 2.85
C VAL A 62 39.45 26.37 3.61
N VAL A 63 38.67 25.57 2.88
CA VAL A 63 38.00 24.36 3.33
C VAL A 63 38.98 23.18 3.27
N LYS A 64 38.95 22.30 4.26
CA LYS A 64 39.72 21.04 4.30
C LYS A 64 39.00 19.98 5.12
N VAL A 65 39.44 18.72 5.01
CA VAL A 65 39.00 17.64 5.91
C VAL A 65 39.48 17.98 7.34
N LYS A 66 38.57 17.96 8.31
CA LYS A 66 38.84 18.24 9.73
C LYS A 66 39.48 17.04 10.43
N ARG A 67 38.91 15.85 10.23
CA ARG A 67 39.42 14.56 10.68
C ARG A 67 38.89 13.44 9.78
N ALA A 68 39.54 12.28 9.80
CA ALA A 68 39.12 11.09 9.08
C ALA A 68 39.11 9.87 10.01
N GLU A 69 38.20 8.93 9.78
CA GLU A 69 37.94 7.77 10.65
C GLU A 69 37.61 6.56 9.76
N LYS A 70 38.40 5.48 9.80
CA LYS A 70 38.11 4.26 9.03
C LYS A 70 37.00 3.48 9.73
N VAL A 71 35.94 3.14 8.99
CA VAL A 71 34.77 2.43 9.53
C VAL A 71 34.35 1.27 8.64
N GLN A 72 33.91 0.19 9.28
CA GLN A 72 33.27 -0.93 8.58
C GLN A 72 31.77 -0.63 8.38
N LYS A 73 31.29 -0.88 7.17
CA LYS A 73 29.91 -0.69 6.69
C LYS A 73 29.45 -1.96 5.97
N LYS A 74 28.20 -1.97 5.54
CA LYS A 74 27.73 -2.81 4.44
C LYS A 74 27.33 -1.93 3.26
N PHE A 75 27.54 -2.41 2.04
CA PHE A 75 27.03 -1.79 0.82
C PHE A 75 26.51 -2.90 -0.09
N LEU A 76 25.26 -2.77 -0.56
CA LEU A 76 24.55 -3.81 -1.30
C LEU A 76 24.63 -5.20 -0.63
N GLY A 77 24.47 -5.25 0.70
CA GLY A 77 24.47 -6.50 1.47
C GLY A 77 25.82 -7.25 1.47
N ARG A 78 26.93 -6.55 1.20
CA ARG A 78 28.31 -7.03 1.33
C ARG A 78 29.07 -6.14 2.32
N PRO A 79 29.94 -6.66 3.20
CA PRO A 79 30.81 -5.83 4.02
C PRO A 79 31.73 -4.95 3.16
N ILE A 80 31.97 -3.72 3.60
CA ILE A 80 32.89 -2.78 2.95
C ILE A 80 33.57 -1.92 4.02
N GLU A 81 34.81 -1.51 3.79
CA GLU A 81 35.50 -0.51 4.61
C GLU A 81 35.51 0.83 3.87
N VAL A 82 35.23 1.92 4.58
CA VAL A 82 35.23 3.29 4.04
C VAL A 82 35.78 4.26 5.06
N TRP A 83 36.33 5.37 4.59
CA TRP A 83 36.79 6.47 5.44
C TRP A 83 35.67 7.49 5.61
N LYS A 84 35.22 7.70 6.85
CA LYS A 84 34.31 8.78 7.24
C LYS A 84 35.13 10.06 7.36
N LEU A 85 34.93 10.98 6.43
CA LEU A 85 35.63 12.27 6.34
C LEU A 85 34.74 13.34 6.96
N TYR A 86 35.22 14.01 8.00
CA TYR A 86 34.49 15.04 8.73
C TYR A 86 34.96 16.45 8.34
N PHE A 87 34.07 17.43 8.43
CA PHE A 87 34.30 18.83 8.05
C PHE A 87 33.89 19.78 9.18
N THR A 88 34.12 21.09 9.02
CA THR A 88 33.80 22.08 10.07
C THR A 88 32.36 22.56 9.95
N HIS A 89 31.85 22.75 8.74
CA HIS A 89 30.53 23.32 8.46
C HIS A 89 29.81 22.59 7.31
N PRO A 90 28.47 22.45 7.30
CA PRO A 90 27.79 21.64 6.29
C PRO A 90 27.98 22.14 4.85
N GLN A 91 28.19 23.44 4.67
CA GLN A 91 28.47 24.04 3.36
C GLN A 91 29.90 23.75 2.85
N ASP A 92 30.79 23.26 3.72
CA ASP A 92 32.12 22.79 3.30
C ASP A 92 32.01 21.59 2.36
N VAL A 93 31.04 20.70 2.61
CA VAL A 93 30.86 19.46 1.85
C VAL A 93 30.59 19.73 0.37
N PRO A 94 29.60 20.55 -0.05
CA PRO A 94 29.44 20.94 -1.45
C PRO A 94 30.67 21.58 -2.10
N ALA A 95 31.51 22.28 -1.34
CA ALA A 95 32.69 22.97 -1.88
C ALA A 95 33.88 22.02 -2.17
N ILE A 96 34.06 20.97 -1.36
CA ILE A 96 35.25 20.10 -1.43
C ILE A 96 34.99 18.68 -1.96
N ARG A 97 33.75 18.18 -1.87
CA ARG A 97 33.42 16.78 -2.20
C ARG A 97 33.84 16.36 -3.61
N ASP A 98 33.72 17.25 -4.58
CA ASP A 98 34.00 16.92 -5.98
C ASP A 98 35.50 16.99 -6.31
N GLU A 99 36.32 17.70 -5.51
CA GLU A 99 37.79 17.56 -5.55
C GLU A 99 38.25 16.26 -4.89
N ILE A 100 37.62 15.85 -3.78
CA ILE A 100 37.85 14.53 -3.17
C ILE A 100 37.51 13.42 -4.17
N ARG A 101 36.35 13.49 -4.83
CA ARG A 101 35.92 12.52 -5.86
C ARG A 101 36.87 12.42 -7.05
N LYS A 102 37.52 13.52 -7.46
CA LYS A 102 38.49 13.51 -8.58
C LYS A 102 39.81 12.81 -8.23
N HIS A 103 40.12 12.61 -6.95
CA HIS A 103 41.41 12.06 -6.54
C HIS A 103 41.59 10.61 -7.04
N PRO A 104 42.69 10.25 -7.74
CA PRO A 104 42.83 8.93 -8.37
C PRO A 104 42.69 7.72 -7.44
N ALA A 105 43.03 7.91 -6.15
CA ALA A 105 42.91 6.89 -5.10
C ALA A 105 41.49 6.74 -4.53
N VAL A 106 40.55 7.63 -4.84
CA VAL A 106 39.12 7.51 -4.47
C VAL A 106 38.38 6.70 -5.55
N VAL A 107 37.46 5.84 -5.13
CA VAL A 107 36.61 5.02 -6.00
C VAL A 107 35.26 5.71 -6.21
N ASP A 108 34.59 6.11 -5.11
CA ASP A 108 33.51 7.10 -5.08
C ASP A 108 33.37 7.63 -3.63
N ILE A 109 32.54 8.66 -3.45
CA ILE A 109 32.12 9.22 -2.17
C ILE A 109 30.63 9.01 -1.95
N TYR A 110 30.17 8.94 -0.70
CA TYR A 110 28.78 8.58 -0.35
C TYR A 110 28.20 9.50 0.74
N GLU A 111 26.86 9.59 0.78
CA GLU A 111 26.08 10.35 1.79
C GLU A 111 26.37 11.87 1.84
N TYR A 112 26.90 12.44 0.75
CA TYR A 112 27.40 13.82 0.63
C TYR A 112 26.34 14.91 0.32
N ASP A 113 25.07 14.54 0.21
CA ASP A 113 23.95 15.43 -0.15
C ASP A 113 22.78 15.40 0.85
N ILE A 114 22.94 14.73 1.99
CA ILE A 114 21.94 14.65 3.06
C ILE A 114 21.90 15.99 3.83
N PRO A 115 20.75 16.70 3.91
CA PRO A 115 20.65 17.96 4.63
C PRO A 115 20.97 17.83 6.12
N PHE A 116 21.76 18.75 6.66
CA PHE A 116 22.42 18.59 7.97
C PHE A 116 21.47 18.36 9.15
N ALA A 117 20.33 19.05 9.23
CA ALA A 117 19.35 18.82 10.29
C ALA A 117 18.64 17.46 10.14
N LYS A 118 18.44 16.97 8.91
CA LYS A 118 17.90 15.63 8.63
C LYS A 118 18.90 14.54 8.99
N ARG A 119 20.19 14.76 8.66
CA ARG A 119 21.35 13.95 9.07
C ARG A 119 21.42 13.83 10.60
N TYR A 120 21.22 14.94 11.33
CA TYR A 120 21.18 14.98 12.79
C TYR A 120 20.07 14.09 13.38
N LEU A 121 18.82 14.24 12.89
CA LEU A 121 17.70 13.40 13.33
C LEU A 121 17.97 11.91 13.12
N ILE A 122 18.55 11.54 11.97
CA ILE A 122 18.95 10.16 11.67
C ILE A 122 20.04 9.67 12.62
N ASP A 123 21.13 10.43 12.78
CA ASP A 123 22.31 9.99 13.54
C ASP A 123 22.06 9.82 15.04
N LYS A 124 21.26 10.72 15.61
CA LYS A 124 20.87 10.73 17.02
C LYS A 124 19.65 9.83 17.30
N GLY A 125 19.04 9.24 16.26
CA GLY A 125 17.84 8.42 16.37
C GLY A 125 16.58 9.16 16.80
N LEU A 126 16.54 10.49 16.61
CA LEU A 126 15.50 11.38 17.13
C LEU A 126 14.28 11.44 16.22
N ILE A 127 13.10 11.15 16.77
CA ILE A 127 11.86 11.01 16.00
C ILE A 127 10.93 12.20 16.25
N PRO A 128 10.67 13.05 15.24
CA PRO A 128 9.68 14.11 15.34
C PRO A 128 8.29 13.57 15.64
N MET A 129 7.49 14.38 16.33
CA MET A 129 6.13 14.08 16.78
C MET A 129 6.02 12.90 17.77
N GLU A 130 7.11 12.37 18.34
CA GLU A 130 7.04 11.28 19.34
C GLU A 130 6.60 11.78 20.74
N GLY A 131 5.72 11.01 21.38
CA GLY A 131 5.02 11.36 22.63
C GLY A 131 3.62 11.97 22.41
N ASP A 132 2.89 12.16 23.51
CA ASP A 132 1.47 12.53 23.54
C ASP A 132 1.22 14.00 24.00
N GLU A 133 2.16 14.92 23.73
CA GLU A 133 1.98 16.35 24.04
C GLU A 133 0.83 16.96 23.22
N GLU A 134 -0.06 17.69 23.88
CA GLU A 134 -1.10 18.47 23.20
C GLU A 134 -0.50 19.70 22.52
N LEU A 135 -0.81 19.88 21.23
CA LEU A 135 -0.32 21.01 20.44
C LEU A 135 -1.43 22.04 20.22
N LYS A 136 -1.11 23.32 20.50
CA LYS A 136 -2.00 24.43 20.17
C LYS A 136 -1.98 24.63 18.66
N MET A 137 -3.15 24.67 18.05
CA MET A 137 -3.30 24.89 16.61
C MET A 137 -4.11 26.16 16.37
N LEU A 138 -3.76 26.91 15.33
CA LEU A 138 -4.48 28.10 14.88
C LEU A 138 -4.55 28.08 13.36
N ALA A 139 -5.75 28.09 12.80
CA ALA A 139 -5.95 28.35 11.38
C ALA A 139 -6.02 29.85 11.11
N PHE A 140 -5.60 30.27 9.93
CA PHE A 140 -5.88 31.61 9.42
C PHE A 140 -6.04 31.59 7.89
N ASP A 141 -6.67 32.64 7.37
CA ASP A 141 -6.97 32.87 5.96
C ASP A 141 -7.05 34.39 5.70
N ILE A 142 -6.94 34.84 4.45
CA ILE A 142 -6.95 36.27 4.09
C ILE A 142 -7.83 36.60 2.88
N GLU A 143 -8.62 37.67 2.99
CA GLU A 143 -9.37 38.25 1.86
C GLU A 143 -8.59 39.41 1.26
N THR A 144 -8.53 39.50 -0.06
CA THR A 144 -7.74 40.52 -0.77
C THR A 144 -8.56 41.22 -1.84
N LEU A 145 -8.38 42.54 -2.01
CA LEU A 145 -8.91 43.22 -3.18
C LEU A 145 -8.17 42.71 -4.42
N TYR A 146 -8.93 42.40 -5.46
CA TYR A 146 -8.42 41.86 -6.72
C TYR A 146 -9.17 42.50 -7.89
N HIS A 147 -8.41 42.93 -8.89
CA HIS A 147 -8.92 43.34 -10.19
C HIS A 147 -8.11 42.59 -11.27
N GLU A 148 -8.77 42.21 -12.36
CA GLU A 148 -8.12 41.45 -13.43
C GLU A 148 -6.96 42.23 -14.06
N GLY A 149 -5.79 41.60 -14.16
CA GLY A 149 -4.58 42.21 -14.70
C GLY A 149 -3.66 42.93 -13.70
N GLU A 150 -4.03 43.03 -12.42
CA GLU A 150 -3.10 43.54 -11.39
C GLU A 150 -1.90 42.61 -11.14
N GLU A 151 -0.74 43.18 -10.78
CA GLU A 151 0.33 42.39 -10.17
C GLU A 151 -0.11 41.82 -8.82
N PHE A 152 0.26 40.57 -8.54
CA PHE A 152 0.10 39.93 -7.23
C PHE A 152 0.50 40.86 -6.06
N GLY A 153 -0.38 41.04 -5.08
CA GLY A 153 -0.13 41.88 -3.89
C GLY A 153 -0.32 43.39 -4.08
N THR A 154 -0.88 43.85 -5.21
CA THR A 154 -1.12 45.28 -5.51
C THR A 154 -2.30 45.83 -4.71
N GLY A 155 -3.47 45.18 -4.79
CA GLY A 155 -4.60 45.39 -3.89
C GLY A 155 -4.25 45.19 -2.39
N PRO A 156 -4.96 45.85 -1.48
CA PRO A 156 -4.86 45.61 -0.03
C PRO A 156 -5.48 44.28 0.39
N ILE A 157 -4.98 43.74 1.50
CA ILE A 157 -5.72 42.75 2.29
C ILE A 157 -6.91 43.49 2.93
N LEU A 158 -8.09 42.89 2.89
CA LEU A 158 -9.36 43.46 3.33
C LEU A 158 -9.78 42.90 4.70
N MET A 159 -9.55 41.60 4.89
CA MET A 159 -9.85 40.86 6.10
C MET A 159 -8.73 39.85 6.37
N ILE A 160 -8.45 39.60 7.64
CA ILE A 160 -7.66 38.45 8.09
C ILE A 160 -8.51 37.69 9.09
N SER A 161 -8.91 36.47 8.74
CA SER A 161 -9.66 35.59 9.61
C SER A 161 -8.74 34.61 10.32
N TYR A 162 -9.15 34.15 11.50
CA TYR A 162 -8.44 33.12 12.25
C TYR A 162 -9.40 32.31 13.11
N ALA A 163 -9.06 31.04 13.34
CA ALA A 163 -9.90 30.12 14.10
C ALA A 163 -9.08 29.10 14.91
N ASP A 164 -9.52 28.85 16.14
CA ASP A 164 -9.07 27.73 16.96
C ASP A 164 -10.18 27.19 17.88
N GLU A 165 -9.81 26.49 18.96
CA GLU A 165 -10.77 25.90 19.92
C GLU A 165 -11.68 26.95 20.58
N ASP A 166 -11.25 28.22 20.69
CA ASP A 166 -12.05 29.31 21.25
C ASP A 166 -13.12 29.82 20.25
N GLY A 167 -13.07 29.38 18.99
CA GLY A 167 -13.92 29.82 17.89
C GLY A 167 -13.16 30.58 16.79
N ALA A 168 -13.92 31.21 15.91
CA ALA A 168 -13.41 31.96 14.75
C ALA A 168 -13.68 33.47 14.88
N ARG A 169 -12.74 34.29 14.40
CA ARG A 169 -12.83 35.77 14.36
C ARG A 169 -12.27 36.31 13.05
N VAL A 170 -12.63 37.55 12.72
CA VAL A 170 -12.17 38.28 11.54
C VAL A 170 -11.68 39.65 11.96
N ILE A 171 -10.49 40.05 11.53
CA ILE A 171 -9.98 41.41 11.69
C ILE A 171 -10.16 42.13 10.35
N THR A 172 -10.70 43.36 10.35
CA THR A 172 -10.90 44.15 9.12
C THR A 172 -10.81 45.65 9.39
N TRP A 173 -10.62 46.46 8.36
CA TRP A 173 -10.51 47.92 8.45
C TRP A 173 -11.70 48.71 7.85
N LYS A 174 -12.83 48.04 7.60
CA LYS A 174 -14.14 48.70 7.38
C LYS A 174 -15.12 48.36 8.50
N LYS A 175 -16.10 49.24 8.73
CA LYS A 175 -17.14 49.05 9.75
C LYS A 175 -18.09 47.93 9.32
N ILE A 176 -18.15 46.86 10.12
CA ILE A 176 -19.09 45.74 9.98
C ILE A 176 -19.56 45.40 11.41
N ASP A 177 -20.86 45.26 11.64
CA ASP A 177 -21.44 45.11 12.99
C ASP A 177 -21.79 43.64 13.29
N LEU A 178 -20.75 42.84 13.54
CA LEU A 178 -20.87 41.40 13.79
C LEU A 178 -19.99 40.98 14.99
N PRO A 179 -20.47 40.09 15.90
CA PRO A 179 -19.81 39.82 17.19
C PRO A 179 -18.44 39.12 17.09
N TYR A 180 -18.11 38.57 15.93
CA TYR A 180 -16.82 37.94 15.63
C TYR A 180 -15.87 38.85 14.81
N VAL A 181 -16.25 40.11 14.53
CA VAL A 181 -15.45 41.04 13.73
C VAL A 181 -14.74 42.08 14.62
N ASP A 182 -13.42 42.07 14.57
CA ASP A 182 -12.52 43.04 15.20
C ASP A 182 -12.20 44.18 14.21
N VAL A 183 -12.98 45.26 14.24
CA VAL A 183 -12.76 46.44 13.37
C VAL A 183 -11.57 47.26 13.86
N VAL A 184 -10.63 47.57 12.97
CA VAL A 184 -9.45 48.42 13.20
C VAL A 184 -9.39 49.58 12.18
N SER A 185 -8.40 50.47 12.32
CA SER A 185 -8.34 51.70 11.51
C SER A 185 -7.78 51.54 10.09
N THR A 186 -6.90 50.57 9.83
CA THR A 186 -6.19 50.41 8.55
C THR A 186 -5.72 48.97 8.33
N GLU A 187 -5.39 48.61 7.08
CA GLU A 187 -4.67 47.38 6.72
C GLU A 187 -3.40 47.17 7.59
N LYS A 188 -2.67 48.24 7.91
CA LYS A 188 -1.46 48.20 8.75
C LYS A 188 -1.76 47.78 10.18
N GLU A 189 -2.82 48.31 10.80
CA GLU A 189 -3.21 47.88 12.15
C GLU A 189 -3.89 46.51 12.15
N MET A 190 -4.51 46.09 11.05
CA MET A 190 -5.08 44.74 10.88
C MET A 190 -3.99 43.67 10.88
N ILE A 191 -2.96 43.84 10.06
CA ILE A 191 -1.80 42.94 10.02
C ILE A 191 -1.08 42.91 11.38
N LYS A 192 -0.87 44.08 12.01
CA LYS A 192 -0.32 44.13 13.38
C LYS A 192 -1.20 43.41 14.40
N ARG A 193 -2.53 43.53 14.32
CA ARG A 193 -3.45 42.83 15.23
C ARG A 193 -3.36 41.33 15.03
N PHE A 194 -3.28 40.83 13.81
CA PHE A 194 -3.03 39.42 13.51
C PHE A 194 -1.70 38.93 14.10
N LEU A 195 -0.58 39.64 13.84
CA LEU A 195 0.72 39.31 14.42
C LEU A 195 0.68 39.30 15.97
N LYS A 196 -0.06 40.23 16.57
CA LYS A 196 -0.31 40.26 18.02
C LYS A 196 -1.12 39.04 18.48
N VAL A 197 -2.21 38.66 17.78
CA VAL A 197 -3.01 37.47 18.10
C VAL A 197 -2.18 36.18 18.05
N VAL A 198 -1.37 35.98 17.02
CA VAL A 198 -0.51 34.79 16.92
C VAL A 198 0.51 34.75 18.06
N LYS A 199 1.05 35.90 18.49
CA LYS A 199 1.94 35.99 19.65
C LYS A 199 1.23 35.80 20.99
N GLU A 200 -0.03 36.22 21.11
CA GLU A 200 -0.84 36.08 22.33
C GLU A 200 -1.31 34.63 22.56
N LYS A 201 -1.75 33.93 21.51
CA LYS A 201 -2.18 32.53 21.59
C LYS A 201 -1.00 31.54 21.59
N ASP A 202 0.10 31.92 20.95
CA ASP A 202 1.34 31.16 20.72
C ASP A 202 1.11 29.72 20.23
N PRO A 203 0.54 29.53 19.01
CA PRO A 203 0.23 28.22 18.47
C PRO A 203 1.49 27.45 18.05
N ASP A 204 1.52 26.16 18.34
CA ASP A 204 2.55 25.23 17.86
C ASP A 204 2.38 24.91 16.37
N VAL A 205 1.14 24.96 15.87
CA VAL A 205 0.76 24.69 14.48
C VAL A 205 0.01 25.89 13.90
N LEU A 206 0.50 26.44 12.79
CA LEU A 206 -0.26 27.38 11.94
C LEU A 206 -0.83 26.60 10.75
N ILE A 207 -2.15 26.62 10.59
CA ILE A 207 -2.86 25.89 9.54
C ILE A 207 -3.32 26.88 8.46
N THR A 208 -3.14 26.53 7.19
CA THR A 208 -3.63 27.31 6.04
C THR A 208 -4.18 26.38 4.96
N TYR A 209 -4.85 26.95 3.95
CA TYR A 209 -5.22 26.25 2.72
C TYR A 209 -4.56 26.93 1.51
N ASN A 210 -3.43 26.38 1.04
CA ASN A 210 -2.56 26.96 0.00
C ASN A 210 -1.73 28.19 0.43
N GLY A 211 -1.59 28.43 1.74
CA GLY A 211 -0.77 29.52 2.29
C GLY A 211 0.71 29.45 1.94
N ASP A 212 1.23 28.28 1.53
CA ASP A 212 2.58 28.15 0.96
C ASP A 212 2.78 28.99 -0.31
N ASN A 213 1.71 29.27 -1.07
CA ASN A 213 1.76 29.90 -2.39
C ASN A 213 0.90 31.18 -2.50
N PHE A 214 -0.01 31.44 -1.56
CA PHE A 214 -0.84 32.65 -1.51
C PHE A 214 -0.58 33.48 -0.24
N ASP A 215 -1.15 33.09 0.89
CA ASP A 215 -1.32 33.91 2.10
C ASP A 215 -0.03 34.55 2.60
N PHE A 216 0.99 33.73 2.85
CA PHE A 216 2.26 34.21 3.39
C PHE A 216 3.04 35.08 2.40
N ALA A 217 2.88 34.85 1.10
CA ALA A 217 3.52 35.66 0.06
C ALA A 217 2.79 37.02 -0.09
N TYR A 218 1.46 37.03 -0.01
CA TYR A 218 0.65 38.25 -0.07
C TYR A 218 0.90 39.09 1.19
N LEU A 219 0.75 38.50 2.39
CA LEU A 219 1.07 39.13 3.68
C LEU A 219 2.49 39.72 3.69
N LYS A 220 3.48 39.02 3.14
CA LYS A 220 4.84 39.54 3.02
C LYS A 220 4.91 40.79 2.12
N LYS A 221 4.41 40.76 0.88
CA LYS A 221 4.44 41.93 -0.02
C LYS A 221 3.67 43.13 0.55
N ARG A 222 2.61 42.88 1.35
CA ARG A 222 1.91 43.94 2.12
C ARG A 222 2.72 44.46 3.30
N CYS A 223 3.36 43.59 4.08
CA CYS A 223 4.25 44.00 5.18
C CYS A 223 5.40 44.87 4.68
N GLU A 224 6.03 44.50 3.56
CA GLU A 224 7.08 45.27 2.89
C GLU A 224 6.55 46.66 2.46
N LYS A 225 5.42 46.71 1.72
CA LYS A 225 4.78 47.95 1.27
C LYS A 225 4.33 48.87 2.40
N LEU A 226 3.95 48.32 3.55
CA LEU A 226 3.45 49.07 4.71
C LEU A 226 4.52 49.37 5.77
N GLY A 227 5.75 48.87 5.64
CA GLY A 227 6.78 49.00 6.67
C GLY A 227 6.36 48.32 7.98
N ILE A 228 6.09 47.02 7.92
CA ILE A 228 5.78 46.13 9.04
C ILE A 228 6.82 44.99 9.04
N LYS A 229 7.41 44.67 10.19
CA LYS A 229 8.24 43.47 10.32
C LYS A 229 7.32 42.26 10.53
N PHE A 230 7.37 41.28 9.63
CA PHE A 230 6.41 40.17 9.54
C PHE A 230 6.75 39.02 10.52
N THR A 231 6.96 39.32 11.80
CA THR A 231 7.50 38.36 12.78
C THR A 231 6.44 37.34 13.24
N LEU A 232 6.57 36.09 12.79
CA LEU A 232 5.73 34.96 13.23
C LEU A 232 6.53 33.81 13.86
N GLY A 233 7.84 33.72 13.62
CA GLY A 233 8.70 32.71 14.25
C GLY A 233 8.84 32.95 15.76
N ARG A 234 8.92 31.87 16.56
CA ARG A 234 9.16 31.94 18.02
C ARG A 234 10.56 32.48 18.36
N ASP A 235 11.51 32.38 17.43
CA ASP A 235 12.83 33.03 17.50
C ASP A 235 12.83 34.48 16.99
N GLY A 236 11.65 35.04 16.67
CA GLY A 236 11.52 36.39 16.12
C GLY A 236 11.82 36.51 14.63
N SER A 237 11.95 35.39 13.90
CA SER A 237 12.07 35.40 12.44
C SER A 237 10.76 35.81 11.75
N GLU A 238 10.89 36.28 10.52
CA GLU A 238 9.79 36.29 9.56
C GLU A 238 9.62 34.89 8.93
N PRO A 239 8.44 34.55 8.37
CA PRO A 239 8.23 33.35 7.59
C PRO A 239 9.21 33.23 6.41
N LYS A 240 9.92 32.11 6.36
CA LYS A 240 10.93 31.82 5.35
C LYS A 240 10.26 31.14 4.15
N ILE A 241 9.94 31.94 3.13
CA ILE A 241 9.48 31.45 1.83
C ILE A 241 10.65 30.77 1.11
N GLN A 242 10.45 29.52 0.68
CA GLN A 242 11.46 28.67 0.06
C GLN A 242 10.90 28.08 -1.24
N ARG A 243 11.72 27.98 -2.29
CA ARG A 243 11.31 27.35 -3.54
C ARG A 243 11.40 25.83 -3.44
N MET A 244 10.33 25.14 -3.80
CA MET A 244 10.22 23.69 -3.84
C MET A 244 9.71 23.26 -5.23
N GLY A 245 10.64 23.11 -6.18
CA GLY A 245 10.33 22.76 -7.58
C GLY A 245 9.72 23.92 -8.37
N ASP A 246 8.48 23.72 -8.84
CA ASP A 246 7.63 24.72 -9.51
C ASP A 246 6.94 25.68 -8.51
N ARG A 247 6.87 25.31 -7.22
CA ARG A 247 6.09 26.01 -6.18
C ARG A 247 6.95 26.60 -5.08
N PHE A 248 6.29 27.27 -4.15
CA PHE A 248 6.86 27.68 -2.88
C PHE A 248 6.39 26.79 -1.73
N ALA A 249 7.12 26.86 -0.62
CA ALA A 249 6.80 26.31 0.67
C ALA A 249 7.25 27.30 1.75
N VAL A 250 6.46 27.53 2.78
CA VAL A 250 6.73 28.54 3.80
C VAL A 250 6.96 27.92 5.16
N GLU A 251 8.04 28.32 5.82
CA GLU A 251 8.50 27.80 7.10
C GLU A 251 8.44 28.90 8.18
N VAL A 252 7.90 28.58 9.37
CA VAL A 252 7.75 29.54 10.49
C VAL A 252 8.49 28.98 11.71
N LYS A 253 9.66 29.53 12.04
CA LYS A 253 10.60 28.90 12.98
C LYS A 253 10.01 28.72 14.39
N GLY A 254 10.22 27.54 14.97
CA GLY A 254 9.61 27.13 16.25
C GLY A 254 8.11 26.81 16.19
N ARG A 255 7.50 26.78 15.00
CA ARG A 255 6.11 26.36 14.74
C ARG A 255 6.08 25.39 13.55
N ILE A 256 4.99 24.65 13.42
CA ILE A 256 4.72 23.81 12.24
C ILE A 256 3.75 24.59 11.34
N HIS A 257 4.21 25.05 10.17
CA HIS A 257 3.27 25.51 9.14
C HIS A 257 2.69 24.31 8.39
N PHE A 258 1.41 24.03 8.65
CA PHE A 258 0.65 22.91 8.09
C PHE A 258 -0.30 23.42 7.00
N ASP A 259 0.21 23.56 5.79
CA ASP A 259 -0.62 23.81 4.61
C ASP A 259 -1.36 22.52 4.23
N LEU A 260 -2.69 22.59 4.19
CA LEU A 260 -3.58 21.48 3.87
C LEU A 260 -3.60 21.14 2.37
N TYR A 261 -3.32 22.10 1.49
CA TYR A 261 -3.45 21.94 0.05
C TYR A 261 -2.54 20.86 -0.58
N PRO A 262 -1.21 20.80 -0.31
CA PRO A 262 -0.37 19.73 -0.83
C PRO A 262 -0.76 18.35 -0.27
N LEU A 263 -1.19 18.30 0.99
CA LEU A 263 -1.63 17.07 1.66
C LEU A 263 -2.90 16.49 1.04
N ILE A 264 -3.92 17.32 0.86
CA ILE A 264 -5.23 16.86 0.40
C ILE A 264 -5.14 16.40 -1.06
N ARG A 265 -4.38 17.11 -1.91
CA ARG A 265 -4.04 16.67 -3.28
C ARG A 265 -3.26 15.35 -3.35
N ARG A 266 -2.59 14.94 -2.26
CA ARG A 266 -1.92 13.62 -2.14
C ARG A 266 -2.85 12.51 -1.61
N THR A 267 -3.94 12.87 -0.92
CA THR A 267 -4.73 11.94 -0.09
C THR A 267 -6.12 11.65 -0.65
N ILE A 268 -6.77 12.65 -1.25
CA ILE A 268 -8.12 12.56 -1.83
C ILE A 268 -8.03 12.93 -3.31
N ASN A 269 -8.73 12.18 -4.17
CA ASN A 269 -8.88 12.52 -5.58
C ASN A 269 -10.23 13.23 -5.79
N LEU A 270 -10.19 14.52 -6.08
CA LEU A 270 -11.35 15.37 -6.40
C LEU A 270 -11.18 16.01 -7.79
N PRO A 271 -12.28 16.37 -8.49
CA PRO A 271 -12.19 17.14 -9.75
C PRO A 271 -11.62 18.54 -9.54
N THR A 272 -12.00 19.19 -8.44
CA THR A 272 -11.52 20.50 -8.00
C THR A 272 -11.02 20.42 -6.56
N TYR A 273 -10.09 21.32 -6.21
CA TYR A 273 -9.50 21.42 -4.88
C TYR A 273 -9.72 22.82 -4.33
N THR A 274 -10.98 23.28 -4.34
CA THR A 274 -11.39 24.46 -3.56
C THR A 274 -11.69 24.03 -2.13
N LEU A 275 -11.66 24.97 -1.18
CA LEU A 275 -11.89 24.69 0.23
C LEU A 275 -13.29 24.11 0.48
N GLU A 276 -14.28 24.56 -0.29
CA GLU A 276 -15.67 24.09 -0.26
C GLU A 276 -15.78 22.63 -0.70
N ALA A 277 -15.25 22.30 -1.88
CA ALA A 277 -15.30 20.94 -2.43
C ALA A 277 -14.57 19.91 -1.54
N VAL A 278 -13.50 20.36 -0.89
CA VAL A 278 -12.79 19.57 0.14
C VAL A 278 -13.64 19.40 1.39
N TYR A 279 -14.19 20.47 1.94
CA TYR A 279 -14.99 20.43 3.18
C TYR A 279 -16.21 19.53 3.02
N GLU A 280 -16.91 19.61 1.88
CA GLU A 280 -18.05 18.73 1.57
C GLU A 280 -17.62 17.27 1.41
N ALA A 281 -16.52 16.99 0.69
CA ALA A 281 -16.00 15.63 0.54
C ALA A 281 -15.48 15.01 1.86
N VAL A 282 -15.06 15.83 2.82
CA VAL A 282 -14.59 15.38 4.14
C VAL A 282 -15.74 15.22 5.13
N PHE A 283 -16.58 16.24 5.32
CA PHE A 283 -17.59 16.27 6.38
C PHE A 283 -19.04 16.07 5.93
N GLY A 284 -19.32 16.04 4.61
CA GLY A 284 -20.68 15.89 4.07
C GLY A 284 -21.58 17.11 4.30
N LYS A 285 -20.98 18.29 4.47
CA LYS A 285 -21.66 19.58 4.67
C LYS A 285 -21.32 20.51 3.50
N PRO A 286 -22.29 21.21 2.89
CA PRO A 286 -21.98 22.28 1.94
C PRO A 286 -21.31 23.46 2.66
N LYS A 287 -20.59 24.27 1.89
CA LYS A 287 -20.03 25.57 2.29
C LYS A 287 -20.38 26.60 1.22
N GLU A 288 -20.70 27.83 1.62
CA GLU A 288 -20.96 28.91 0.66
C GLU A 288 -19.65 29.35 -0.05
N LYS A 289 -19.76 29.68 -1.34
CA LYS A 289 -18.71 30.39 -2.08
C LYS A 289 -19.12 31.85 -2.29
N VAL A 290 -18.21 32.74 -1.94
CA VAL A 290 -18.16 34.11 -2.45
C VAL A 290 -16.98 34.18 -3.43
N TYR A 291 -17.18 34.82 -4.58
CA TYR A 291 -16.16 34.98 -5.62
C TYR A 291 -15.39 36.31 -5.47
N ALA A 292 -14.20 36.41 -6.06
CA ALA A 292 -13.32 37.58 -5.90
C ALA A 292 -13.96 38.88 -6.39
N GLU A 293 -14.77 38.78 -7.44
CA GLU A 293 -15.55 39.86 -8.05
C GLU A 293 -16.67 40.35 -7.11
N GLU A 294 -17.30 39.44 -6.36
CA GLU A 294 -18.29 39.79 -5.32
C GLU A 294 -17.62 40.44 -4.11
N ILE A 295 -16.43 39.97 -3.71
CA ILE A 295 -15.62 40.55 -2.64
C ILE A 295 -15.19 41.98 -3.01
N ALA A 296 -14.70 42.18 -4.24
CA ALA A 296 -14.35 43.50 -4.74
C ALA A 296 -15.57 44.44 -4.79
N LEU A 297 -16.69 44.01 -5.38
CA LEU A 297 -17.92 44.81 -5.48
C LEU A 297 -18.49 45.19 -4.10
N ALA A 298 -18.54 44.23 -3.17
CA ALA A 298 -18.98 44.49 -1.79
C ALA A 298 -18.00 45.43 -1.06
N TRP A 299 -16.70 45.31 -1.32
CA TRP A 299 -15.71 46.20 -0.75
C TRP A 299 -15.81 47.62 -1.30
N GLU A 300 -15.99 47.81 -2.60
CA GLU A 300 -16.04 49.13 -3.23
C GLU A 300 -17.34 49.87 -2.91
N SER A 301 -18.49 49.20 -3.04
CA SER A 301 -19.81 49.76 -2.71
C SER A 301 -20.00 49.98 -1.20
N GLY A 302 -19.43 49.10 -0.37
CA GLY A 302 -19.73 49.00 1.06
C GLY A 302 -21.00 48.22 1.39
N GLU A 303 -21.77 47.78 0.39
CA GLU A 303 -22.93 46.92 0.59
C GLU A 303 -22.51 45.44 0.67
N GLY A 304 -23.27 44.60 1.37
CA GLY A 304 -22.99 43.16 1.46
C GLY A 304 -21.74 42.74 2.25
N LEU A 305 -20.99 43.68 2.85
CA LEU A 305 -19.77 43.41 3.64
C LEU A 305 -19.94 42.34 4.74
N GLU A 306 -21.13 42.25 5.36
CA GLU A 306 -21.44 41.21 6.35
C GLU A 306 -21.39 39.77 5.79
N ARG A 307 -21.71 39.59 4.50
CA ARG A 307 -21.60 38.29 3.81
C ARG A 307 -20.14 37.92 3.58
N VAL A 308 -19.31 38.89 3.17
CA VAL A 308 -17.86 38.69 3.02
C VAL A 308 -17.20 38.37 4.37
N ALA A 309 -17.58 39.08 5.44
CA ALA A 309 -17.08 38.79 6.78
C ALA A 309 -17.51 37.41 7.31
N ARG A 310 -18.72 36.94 6.97
CA ARG A 310 -19.16 35.58 7.28
C ARG A 310 -18.37 34.53 6.50
N TYR A 311 -18.20 34.75 5.19
CA TYR A 311 -17.41 33.87 4.32
C TYR A 311 -15.97 33.72 4.83
N SER A 312 -15.27 34.83 5.10
CA SER A 312 -13.90 34.80 5.63
C SER A 312 -13.79 34.12 7.00
N MET A 313 -14.78 34.32 7.88
CA MET A 313 -14.88 33.61 9.16
C MET A 313 -15.05 32.09 8.95
N GLU A 314 -15.86 31.69 7.97
CA GLU A 314 -16.05 30.28 7.61
C GLU A 314 -14.79 29.67 6.99
N ASP A 315 -14.03 30.38 6.14
CA ASP A 315 -12.79 29.87 5.53
C ASP A 315 -11.73 29.50 6.58
N ALA A 316 -11.46 30.39 7.56
CA ALA A 316 -10.59 30.06 8.68
C ALA A 316 -11.15 28.91 9.54
N LYS A 317 -12.46 28.91 9.81
CA LYS A 317 -13.11 27.87 10.63
C LYS A 317 -13.04 26.48 9.98
N VAL A 318 -13.36 26.35 8.69
CA VAL A 318 -13.29 25.04 8.02
C VAL A 318 -11.84 24.61 7.80
N THR A 319 -10.91 25.55 7.62
CA THR A 319 -9.47 25.28 7.61
C THR A 319 -9.00 24.75 8.98
N PHE A 320 -9.56 25.24 10.09
CA PHE A 320 -9.31 24.66 11.42
C PHE A 320 -9.92 23.25 11.59
N GLU A 321 -11.18 23.05 11.20
CA GLU A 321 -11.85 21.74 11.26
C GLU A 321 -11.09 20.69 10.42
N LEU A 322 -10.68 21.02 9.19
CA LEU A 322 -9.84 20.19 8.33
C LEU A 322 -8.43 19.99 8.92
N GLY A 323 -7.86 21.04 9.51
CA GLY A 323 -6.55 21.00 10.18
C GLY A 323 -6.48 19.97 11.29
N ARG A 324 -7.44 20.03 12.23
CA ARG A 324 -7.57 19.06 13.34
C ARG A 324 -7.79 17.64 12.86
N GLU A 325 -8.55 17.46 11.78
CA GLU A 325 -8.83 16.16 11.18
C GLU A 325 -7.56 15.55 10.57
N PHE A 326 -6.88 16.28 9.68
CA PHE A 326 -5.73 15.74 8.95
C PHE A 326 -4.40 15.70 9.74
N PHE A 327 -4.18 16.62 10.69
CA PHE A 327 -2.90 16.70 11.41
C PHE A 327 -2.51 15.40 12.14
N PRO A 328 -3.43 14.69 12.86
CA PRO A 328 -3.14 13.39 13.46
C PRO A 328 -2.74 12.30 12.46
N MET A 329 -3.10 12.39 11.17
CA MET A 329 -2.61 11.47 10.14
C MET A 329 -1.14 11.76 9.81
N GLU A 330 -0.82 13.01 9.47
CA GLU A 330 0.54 13.40 9.08
C GLU A 330 1.53 13.33 10.25
N ALA A 331 1.10 13.57 11.48
CA ALA A 331 1.92 13.34 12.67
C ALA A 331 2.32 11.85 12.82
N GLN A 332 1.47 10.90 12.42
CA GLN A 332 1.84 9.48 12.39
C GLN A 332 2.78 9.14 11.23
N LEU A 333 2.61 9.78 10.07
CA LEU A 333 3.55 9.63 8.95
C LEU A 333 4.93 10.21 9.29
N SER A 334 4.98 11.36 9.96
CA SER A 334 6.19 12.01 10.48
C SER A 334 6.98 11.09 11.43
N ARG A 335 6.31 10.48 12.43
CA ARG A 335 6.91 9.46 13.32
C ARG A 335 7.45 8.25 12.54
N LEU A 336 6.68 7.74 11.57
CA LEU A 336 7.02 6.54 10.80
C LEU A 336 8.27 6.74 9.95
N ILE A 337 8.34 7.86 9.23
CA ILE A 337 9.49 8.22 8.37
C ILE A 337 10.68 8.69 9.23
N GLY A 338 10.44 9.34 10.37
CA GLY A 338 11.46 9.91 11.25
C GLY A 338 11.99 11.25 10.75
N GLN A 339 11.11 12.10 10.22
CA GLN A 339 11.40 13.46 9.71
C GLN A 339 10.26 14.40 10.11
N SER A 340 10.48 15.73 10.12
CA SER A 340 9.50 16.67 10.67
C SER A 340 8.21 16.74 9.84
N LEU A 341 7.11 17.14 10.49
CA LEU A 341 5.79 17.17 9.85
C LEU A 341 5.76 18.15 8.67
N TRP A 342 6.50 19.27 8.78
CA TRP A 342 6.62 20.27 7.72
C TRP A 342 7.21 19.71 6.42
N ASP A 343 8.26 18.89 6.52
CA ASP A 343 8.85 18.15 5.40
C ASP A 343 7.91 17.06 4.86
N VAL A 344 7.25 16.34 5.78
CA VAL A 344 6.49 15.12 5.45
C VAL A 344 5.15 15.43 4.78
N SER A 345 4.44 16.50 5.18
CA SER A 345 3.20 16.92 4.50
C SER A 345 3.43 17.40 3.06
N ARG A 346 4.64 17.91 2.78
CA ARG A 346 5.06 18.48 1.49
C ARG A 346 5.80 17.50 0.57
N SER A 347 6.36 16.42 1.13
CA SER A 347 7.14 15.44 0.38
C SER A 347 6.31 14.57 -0.55
N SER A 348 6.88 14.26 -1.71
CA SER A 348 6.41 13.19 -2.59
C SER A 348 6.55 11.82 -1.91
N THR A 349 5.75 10.83 -2.32
CA THR A 349 5.84 9.46 -1.80
C THR A 349 7.23 8.83 -2.00
N GLY A 350 7.92 9.18 -3.10
CA GLY A 350 9.31 8.78 -3.34
C GLY A 350 10.28 9.34 -2.30
N ASN A 351 10.18 10.64 -1.98
CA ASN A 351 11.03 11.26 -0.96
C ASN A 351 10.76 10.70 0.44
N LEU A 352 9.49 10.41 0.78
CA LEU A 352 9.15 9.76 2.04
C LEU A 352 9.82 8.38 2.19
N VAL A 353 9.77 7.56 1.12
CA VAL A 353 10.47 6.27 1.08
C VAL A 353 11.98 6.46 1.19
N GLU A 354 12.57 7.44 0.49
CA GLU A 354 14.00 7.73 0.55
C GLU A 354 14.46 8.08 1.98
N TRP A 355 13.75 8.98 2.69
CA TRP A 355 14.08 9.33 4.08
C TRP A 355 13.95 8.14 5.03
N PHE A 356 12.91 7.33 4.89
CA PHE A 356 12.75 6.10 5.68
C PHE A 356 13.89 5.11 5.41
N LEU A 357 14.26 4.90 4.15
CA LEU A 357 15.38 4.02 3.79
C LEU A 357 16.73 4.56 4.27
N LEU A 358 16.98 5.88 4.23
CA LEU A 358 18.20 6.50 4.77
C LEU A 358 18.31 6.31 6.29
N ARG A 359 17.23 6.55 7.04
CA ARG A 359 17.16 6.26 8.47
C ARG A 359 17.45 4.79 8.74
N LYS A 360 16.79 3.88 8.01
CA LYS A 360 16.93 2.43 8.21
C LYS A 360 18.26 1.86 7.71
N ALA A 361 18.96 2.55 6.81
CA ALA A 361 20.32 2.22 6.40
C ALA A 361 21.29 2.50 7.56
N TYR A 362 21.20 3.70 8.15
CA TYR A 362 22.00 4.08 9.32
C TYR A 362 21.77 3.14 10.52
N GLU A 363 20.50 2.89 10.89
CA GLU A 363 20.13 1.94 11.96
C GLU A 363 20.69 0.52 11.74
N ARG A 364 20.95 0.12 10.48
CA ARG A 364 21.45 -1.22 10.10
C ARG A 364 22.93 -1.21 9.68
N ASN A 365 23.62 -0.09 9.81
CA ASN A 365 24.99 0.13 9.33
C ASN A 365 25.21 -0.20 7.83
N GLU A 366 24.18 -0.02 7.00
CA GLU A 366 24.30 0.03 5.54
C GLU A 366 24.73 1.45 5.11
N LEU A 367 25.50 1.53 4.02
CA LEU A 367 25.94 2.75 3.36
C LEU A 367 24.94 3.10 2.25
N ALA A 368 24.46 4.35 2.22
CA ALA A 368 23.44 4.74 1.24
C ALA A 368 24.00 4.86 -0.20
N PRO A 369 23.35 4.28 -1.23
CA PRO A 369 23.69 4.53 -2.62
C PRO A 369 23.46 5.99 -3.03
N ASN A 370 24.35 6.50 -3.89
CA ASN A 370 24.28 7.88 -4.39
C ASN A 370 23.06 8.13 -5.29
N LYS A 371 22.57 9.38 -5.26
CA LYS A 371 21.58 9.87 -6.22
C LYS A 371 22.17 9.88 -7.64
N PRO A 372 21.37 9.57 -8.66
CA PRO A 372 21.84 9.55 -10.04
C PRO A 372 22.27 10.94 -10.52
N ASN A 373 23.45 11.03 -11.15
CA ASN A 373 23.86 12.23 -11.88
C ASN A 373 23.04 12.40 -13.18
N GLU A 374 23.20 13.52 -13.90
CA GLU A 374 22.41 13.82 -15.10
C GLU A 374 22.49 12.75 -16.20
N ARG A 375 23.68 12.17 -16.42
CA ARG A 375 23.89 11.09 -17.40
C ARG A 375 23.17 9.81 -16.97
N GLU A 376 23.17 9.51 -15.69
CA GLU A 376 22.44 8.37 -15.13
C GLU A 376 20.92 8.60 -15.11
N LEU A 377 20.47 9.81 -14.80
CA LEU A 377 19.07 10.21 -14.94
C LEU A 377 18.60 10.05 -16.39
N ALA A 378 19.40 10.50 -17.37
CA ALA A 378 19.10 10.31 -18.78
C ALA A 378 19.04 8.81 -19.17
N ARG A 379 19.97 7.98 -18.68
CA ARG A 379 19.92 6.51 -18.87
C ARG A 379 18.65 5.89 -18.26
N ARG A 380 18.16 6.43 -17.15
CA ARG A 380 16.91 6.00 -16.48
C ARG A 380 15.62 6.56 -17.10
N ARG A 381 15.68 7.38 -18.16
CA ARG A 381 14.48 7.84 -18.90
C ARG A 381 13.89 6.78 -19.85
N GLY A 382 14.53 5.63 -20.00
CA GLY A 382 13.96 4.50 -20.74
C GLY A 382 12.68 4.00 -20.08
N GLY A 383 11.58 3.96 -20.82
CA GLY A 383 10.34 3.35 -20.37
C GLY A 383 10.51 1.84 -20.18
N TYR A 384 9.97 1.32 -19.08
CA TYR A 384 9.79 -0.11 -18.84
C TYR A 384 8.30 -0.46 -19.00
N ALA A 385 7.98 -1.73 -19.24
CA ALA A 385 6.59 -2.20 -19.29
C ALA A 385 5.89 -1.86 -17.95
N GLY A 386 4.79 -1.12 -18.04
CA GLY A 386 4.13 -0.54 -16.87
C GLY A 386 3.32 -1.54 -16.05
N GLY A 387 2.54 -1.00 -15.12
CA GLY A 387 1.32 -1.69 -14.72
C GLY A 387 0.37 -1.82 -15.91
N TYR A 388 -0.43 -2.86 -15.91
CA TYR A 388 -1.38 -3.18 -16.98
C TYR A 388 -2.57 -2.20 -16.95
N VAL A 389 -2.95 -1.67 -18.11
CA VAL A 389 -4.03 -0.68 -18.29
C VAL A 389 -5.02 -1.15 -19.36
N LYS A 390 -6.05 -1.89 -18.92
CA LYS A 390 -7.03 -2.55 -19.77
C LYS A 390 -7.92 -1.52 -20.47
N GLU A 391 -8.08 -1.64 -21.80
CA GLU A 391 -9.04 -0.76 -22.49
C GLU A 391 -10.48 -1.01 -21.95
N PRO A 392 -11.18 0.05 -21.51
CA PRO A 392 -12.52 -0.07 -20.95
C PRO A 392 -13.57 -0.18 -22.07
N GLU A 393 -14.66 -0.89 -21.80
CA GLU A 393 -15.80 -0.87 -22.70
C GLU A 393 -16.52 0.46 -22.60
N ARG A 394 -16.64 1.16 -23.74
CA ARG A 394 -17.25 2.48 -23.83
C ARG A 394 -18.77 2.34 -23.72
N GLY A 395 -19.33 2.77 -22.60
CA GLY A 395 -20.77 2.71 -22.33
C GLY A 395 -21.08 3.07 -20.87
N LEU A 396 -22.37 3.19 -20.54
CA LEU A 396 -22.84 3.30 -19.17
C LEU A 396 -23.07 1.89 -18.60
N TRP A 397 -22.58 1.62 -17.39
CA TRP A 397 -22.59 0.30 -16.77
C TRP A 397 -23.11 0.35 -15.33
N ASP A 398 -24.22 -0.33 -15.07
CA ASP A 398 -24.78 -0.46 -13.72
C ASP A 398 -24.16 -1.62 -12.93
N ASN A 399 -24.36 -1.59 -11.60
CA ASN A 399 -23.95 -2.66 -10.69
C ASN A 399 -22.44 -2.99 -10.73
N ILE A 400 -21.58 -1.99 -10.94
CA ILE A 400 -20.12 -2.15 -10.95
C ILE A 400 -19.64 -2.74 -9.61
N VAL A 401 -18.68 -3.66 -9.65
CA VAL A 401 -17.98 -4.19 -8.46
C VAL A 401 -16.48 -4.05 -8.67
N TYR A 402 -15.84 -3.26 -7.82
CA TYR A 402 -14.39 -3.09 -7.81
C TYR A 402 -13.74 -4.19 -6.94
N LEU A 403 -12.85 -4.96 -7.55
CA LEU A 403 -11.95 -5.89 -6.85
C LEU A 403 -10.53 -5.33 -6.94
N ASP A 404 -9.84 -5.34 -5.82
CA ASP A 404 -8.48 -4.84 -5.69
C ASP A 404 -7.65 -5.83 -4.87
N PHE A 405 -6.46 -6.14 -5.37
CA PHE A 405 -5.48 -6.89 -4.58
C PHE A 405 -5.09 -6.02 -3.37
N ARG A 406 -4.95 -6.61 -2.18
CA ARG A 406 -4.76 -5.91 -0.89
C ARG A 406 -3.43 -5.15 -0.72
N SER A 407 -2.79 -4.64 -1.81
CA SER A 407 -1.73 -3.60 -2.03
C SER A 407 -0.62 -3.88 -3.12
N LEU A 408 -0.72 -4.94 -3.93
CA LEU A 408 0.25 -5.49 -4.93
C LEU A 408 1.78 -5.48 -4.65
N TYR A 409 2.57 -4.50 -5.10
CA TYR A 409 3.99 -4.78 -5.43
C TYR A 409 4.88 -5.30 -4.27
N PRO A 410 4.88 -4.69 -3.06
CA PRO A 410 5.67 -5.19 -1.93
C PRO A 410 5.53 -6.61 -1.37
N SER A 411 4.55 -7.45 -1.74
CA SER A 411 4.59 -8.89 -1.33
C SER A 411 5.37 -9.69 -2.36
N ILE A 412 5.31 -9.31 -3.65
CA ILE A 412 6.28 -9.79 -4.64
C ILE A 412 7.69 -9.44 -4.14
N ILE A 413 7.89 -8.23 -3.61
CA ILE A 413 9.18 -7.83 -3.01
C ILE A 413 9.57 -8.67 -1.80
N ILE A 414 8.66 -8.89 -0.83
CA ILE A 414 8.97 -9.71 0.36
C ILE A 414 9.20 -11.18 -0.02
N THR A 415 8.24 -11.82 -0.69
CA THR A 415 8.25 -13.26 -1.02
C THR A 415 9.43 -13.64 -1.90
N HIS A 416 9.71 -12.86 -2.94
CA HIS A 416 10.83 -13.11 -3.86
C HIS A 416 12.09 -12.32 -3.52
N ASN A 417 12.14 -11.75 -2.32
CA ASN A 417 13.29 -11.05 -1.75
C ASN A 417 13.90 -9.98 -2.69
N VAL A 418 13.05 -9.28 -3.45
CA VAL A 418 13.44 -8.43 -4.59
C VAL A 418 14.15 -7.16 -4.10
N SER A 419 15.47 -7.11 -4.20
CA SER A 419 16.26 -6.00 -3.68
C SER A 419 17.58 -5.83 -4.46
N PRO A 420 18.16 -4.61 -4.54
CA PRO A 420 19.43 -4.40 -5.24
C PRO A 420 20.61 -5.23 -4.68
N ASP A 421 20.55 -5.58 -3.40
CA ASP A 421 21.53 -6.39 -2.64
C ASP A 421 21.34 -7.91 -2.78
N THR A 422 20.25 -8.35 -3.41
CA THR A 422 19.93 -9.76 -3.69
C THR A 422 19.95 -10.08 -5.19
N LEU A 423 19.83 -9.07 -6.05
CA LEU A 423 19.85 -9.17 -7.51
C LEU A 423 21.15 -9.80 -8.03
N ASN A 424 21.02 -10.92 -8.75
CA ASN A 424 22.09 -11.66 -9.43
C ASN A 424 23.34 -11.95 -8.56
N ARG A 425 23.17 -12.03 -7.23
CA ARG A 425 24.25 -12.20 -6.25
C ARG A 425 24.94 -13.56 -6.40
N GLU A 426 26.18 -13.55 -6.92
CA GLU A 426 27.03 -14.73 -7.06
C GLU A 426 27.20 -15.54 -5.76
N GLY A 427 27.41 -16.84 -5.89
CA GLY A 427 27.68 -17.76 -4.76
C GLY A 427 26.47 -18.10 -3.87
N CYS A 428 25.33 -17.45 -4.09
CA CYS A 428 24.07 -17.77 -3.42
C CYS A 428 23.52 -19.13 -3.89
N LYS A 429 22.90 -19.89 -2.98
CA LYS A 429 22.44 -21.26 -3.22
C LYS A 429 21.04 -21.31 -3.84
N GLU A 430 20.14 -20.47 -3.36
CA GLU A 430 18.73 -20.44 -3.79
C GLU A 430 18.38 -19.07 -4.38
N TYR A 431 17.63 -19.06 -5.49
CA TYR A 431 17.15 -17.83 -6.13
C TYR A 431 15.74 -18.01 -6.66
N ASP A 432 14.89 -17.00 -6.45
CA ASP A 432 13.74 -16.78 -7.31
C ASP A 432 14.17 -16.15 -8.63
N ARG A 433 13.39 -16.35 -9.70
CA ARG A 433 13.60 -15.71 -11.00
C ARG A 433 12.37 -14.90 -11.41
N ALA A 434 12.58 -13.63 -11.77
CA ALA A 434 11.52 -12.81 -12.32
C ALA A 434 11.07 -13.38 -13.69
N PRO A 435 9.75 -13.55 -13.92
CA PRO A 435 9.24 -13.95 -15.23
C PRO A 435 9.56 -12.87 -16.28
N GLN A 436 9.58 -13.28 -17.55
CA GLN A 436 9.95 -12.46 -18.73
C GLN A 436 11.41 -11.96 -18.72
N VAL A 437 11.80 -11.13 -17.73
CA VAL A 437 13.10 -10.46 -17.66
C VAL A 437 14.24 -11.34 -17.09
N GLY A 438 13.92 -12.48 -16.49
CA GLY A 438 14.87 -13.53 -16.10
C GLY A 438 15.85 -13.18 -14.96
N HIS A 439 15.74 -11.99 -14.36
CA HIS A 439 16.55 -11.53 -13.23
C HIS A 439 16.44 -12.49 -12.04
N LYS A 440 17.57 -12.82 -11.41
CA LYS A 440 17.62 -13.73 -10.25
C LYS A 440 17.67 -12.93 -8.95
N PHE A 441 16.92 -13.34 -7.93
CA PHE A 441 16.96 -12.73 -6.59
C PHE A 441 17.32 -13.79 -5.57
N CYS A 442 18.49 -13.62 -4.94
CA CYS A 442 19.04 -14.53 -3.94
C CYS A 442 18.14 -14.65 -2.70
N LYS A 443 18.00 -15.87 -2.16
CA LYS A 443 17.14 -16.19 -1.01
C LYS A 443 17.94 -16.45 0.27
N ASP A 444 19.22 -16.80 0.18
CA ASP A 444 20.12 -17.12 1.31
C ASP A 444 20.22 -16.01 2.38
N VAL A 445 19.97 -14.74 2.03
CA VAL A 445 20.01 -13.59 2.94
C VAL A 445 18.81 -12.64 2.71
N PRO A 446 18.05 -12.23 3.73
CA PRO A 446 16.96 -11.25 3.57
C PRO A 446 17.48 -9.89 3.08
N GLY A 447 16.93 -9.41 1.96
CA GLY A 447 17.34 -8.16 1.34
C GLY A 447 16.92 -6.93 2.16
N PHE A 448 17.64 -5.83 2.00
CA PHE A 448 17.44 -4.60 2.76
C PHE A 448 16.00 -4.05 2.67
N ILE A 449 15.43 -3.96 1.48
CA ILE A 449 14.06 -3.45 1.27
C ILE A 449 12.99 -4.48 1.71
N PRO A 450 13.03 -5.77 1.27
CA PRO A 450 12.15 -6.84 1.77
C PRO A 450 12.01 -6.90 3.29
N SER A 451 13.15 -6.86 4.00
CA SER A 451 13.22 -6.95 5.46
C SER A 451 12.79 -5.69 6.22
N LEU A 452 12.37 -4.63 5.53
CA LEU A 452 11.69 -3.46 6.12
C LEU A 452 10.18 -3.51 5.92
N LEU A 453 9.74 -3.91 4.73
CA LEU A 453 8.34 -3.91 4.31
C LEU A 453 7.43 -4.80 5.19
N GLY A 454 7.96 -5.88 5.78
CA GLY A 454 7.23 -6.71 6.74
C GLY A 454 6.71 -5.90 7.94
N SER A 455 7.59 -5.10 8.57
CA SER A 455 7.22 -4.28 9.74
C SER A 455 6.14 -3.23 9.42
N LEU A 456 6.17 -2.65 8.22
CA LEU A 456 5.16 -1.73 7.72
C LEU A 456 3.79 -2.43 7.53
N LEU A 457 3.79 -3.66 7.00
CA LEU A 457 2.57 -4.44 6.86
C LEU A 457 1.93 -4.79 8.20
N ASP A 458 2.73 -5.16 9.21
CA ASP A 458 2.21 -5.48 10.54
C ASP A 458 1.59 -4.27 11.23
N GLU A 459 2.23 -3.09 11.16
CA GLU A 459 1.64 -1.86 11.71
C GLU A 459 0.32 -1.52 11.00
N ARG A 460 0.27 -1.67 9.68
CA ARG A 460 -0.98 -1.53 8.91
C ARG A 460 -2.07 -2.50 9.37
N GLN A 461 -1.73 -3.73 9.79
CA GLN A 461 -2.72 -4.67 10.35
C GLN A 461 -3.27 -4.14 11.69
N LYS A 462 -2.44 -3.55 12.56
CA LYS A 462 -2.90 -2.93 13.82
C LYS A 462 -3.88 -1.78 13.57
N ILE A 463 -3.53 -0.86 12.67
CA ILE A 463 -4.42 0.26 12.29
C ILE A 463 -5.74 -0.27 11.72
N LYS A 464 -5.72 -1.28 10.84
CA LYS A 464 -6.94 -1.91 10.30
C LYS A 464 -7.75 -2.69 11.34
N ARG A 465 -7.16 -3.13 12.46
CA ARG A 465 -7.90 -3.70 13.60
C ARG A 465 -8.61 -2.59 14.37
N LYS A 466 -7.92 -1.47 14.70
CA LYS A 466 -8.57 -0.31 15.35
C LYS A 466 -9.73 0.24 14.50
N MET A 467 -9.50 0.47 13.21
CA MET A 467 -10.49 0.96 12.24
C MET A 467 -11.79 0.11 12.17
N LYS A 468 -11.72 -1.19 12.47
CA LYS A 468 -12.89 -2.07 12.53
C LYS A 468 -13.68 -1.92 13.83
N ALA A 469 -13.01 -1.58 14.93
CA ALA A 469 -13.63 -1.38 16.26
C ALA A 469 -14.16 0.04 16.44
N THR A 470 -13.53 1.05 15.83
CA THR A 470 -14.00 2.44 15.83
C THR A 470 -15.43 2.55 15.28
N ILE A 471 -16.31 3.16 16.08
CA ILE A 471 -17.72 3.42 15.75
C ILE A 471 -17.86 4.74 15.01
N ASP A 472 -17.20 5.79 15.49
CA ASP A 472 -17.22 7.14 14.91
C ASP A 472 -16.84 7.12 13.41
N PRO A 473 -17.71 7.61 12.50
CA PRO A 473 -17.40 7.72 11.08
C PRO A 473 -16.15 8.55 10.78
N ILE A 474 -15.81 9.54 11.60
CA ILE A 474 -14.71 10.50 11.38
C ILE A 474 -13.37 9.85 11.71
N GLU A 475 -13.14 9.39 12.95
CA GLU A 475 -11.92 8.63 13.32
C GLU A 475 -11.73 7.40 12.41
N LYS A 476 -12.82 6.76 11.96
CA LYS A 476 -12.78 5.63 11.03
C LYS A 476 -12.27 6.03 9.64
N LYS A 477 -12.62 7.22 9.16
CA LYS A 477 -12.14 7.80 7.89
C LYS A 477 -10.64 8.14 7.98
N LEU A 478 -10.18 8.70 9.10
CA LEU A 478 -8.75 8.89 9.38
C LEU A 478 -7.97 7.58 9.48
N LEU A 479 -8.51 6.56 10.13
CA LEU A 479 -7.88 5.25 10.21
C LEU A 479 -7.86 4.53 8.84
N ASP A 480 -8.81 4.83 7.94
CA ASP A 480 -8.72 4.41 6.54
C ASP A 480 -7.61 5.17 5.79
N TYR A 481 -7.51 6.49 5.91
CA TYR A 481 -6.42 7.24 5.28
C TYR A 481 -5.03 6.81 5.80
N ARG A 482 -4.87 6.61 7.11
CA ARG A 482 -3.65 6.04 7.73
C ARG A 482 -3.33 4.64 7.19
N GLN A 483 -4.29 3.71 7.16
CA GLN A 483 -4.01 2.37 6.58
C GLN A 483 -3.81 2.40 5.07
N ARG A 484 -4.31 3.44 4.36
CA ARG A 484 -4.10 3.68 2.93
C ARG A 484 -2.72 4.21 2.60
N ALA A 485 -2.16 5.10 3.41
CA ALA A 485 -0.76 5.52 3.27
C ALA A 485 0.17 4.30 3.28
N ILE A 486 -0.07 3.33 4.17
CA ILE A 486 0.68 2.06 4.22
C ILE A 486 0.13 1.01 3.21
N LYS A 487 -1.08 1.16 2.65
CA LYS A 487 -1.66 0.30 1.58
C LYS A 487 -0.95 0.51 0.24
N ILE A 488 -0.03 1.44 0.11
CA ILE A 488 0.69 1.61 -1.15
C ILE A 488 1.78 0.48 -1.30
N LEU A 489 1.57 -0.72 -0.66
CA LEU A 489 2.50 -1.87 -0.44
C LEU A 489 1.85 -3.32 -0.24
N ALA A 490 1.91 -4.32 -1.20
CA ALA A 490 1.81 -5.85 -1.08
C ALA A 490 0.58 -6.82 -1.46
N ASN A 491 0.69 -7.83 -2.44
CA ASN A 491 0.07 -9.25 -2.68
C ASN A 491 0.84 -10.13 -3.79
N SER A 492 0.45 -11.31 -4.38
CA SER A 492 -0.78 -11.81 -5.12
C SER A 492 -1.00 -13.39 -5.20
N LEU A 493 -1.73 -13.99 -6.20
CA LEU A 493 -2.41 -15.35 -6.18
C LEU A 493 -2.38 -16.21 -7.51
N LEU A 494 -2.90 -17.49 -7.52
CA LEU A 494 -2.76 -18.59 -8.54
C LEU A 494 -4.02 -19.05 -9.37
N PRO A 495 -3.86 -19.86 -10.47
CA PRO A 495 -4.95 -20.40 -11.31
C PRO A 495 -5.23 -21.94 -11.46
N GLU A 496 -4.43 -22.93 -11.02
CA GLU A 496 -4.58 -24.35 -11.47
C GLU A 496 -5.68 -25.20 -10.76
N GLU A 497 -6.64 -24.62 -10.05
CA GLU A 497 -7.52 -25.34 -9.11
C GLU A 497 -8.93 -25.67 -9.59
N TRP A 498 -9.57 -26.69 -9.00
CA TRP A 498 -10.96 -27.05 -9.29
C TRP A 498 -11.98 -26.22 -8.50
N VAL A 499 -12.96 -25.63 -9.19
CA VAL A 499 -14.08 -24.89 -8.60
C VAL A 499 -15.42 -25.36 -9.20
N PRO A 500 -16.47 -25.55 -8.40
CA PRO A 500 -17.83 -25.72 -8.90
C PRO A 500 -18.43 -24.36 -9.31
N VAL A 501 -18.71 -24.23 -10.61
CA VAL A 501 -19.49 -23.12 -11.18
C VAL A 501 -20.87 -23.61 -11.58
N ILE A 502 -21.77 -22.69 -11.88
CA ILE A 502 -23.13 -22.96 -12.38
C ILE A 502 -23.33 -22.08 -13.61
N VAL A 503 -23.58 -22.67 -14.78
CA VAL A 503 -23.74 -21.95 -16.05
C VAL A 503 -25.17 -22.16 -16.51
N GLY A 504 -25.93 -21.07 -16.63
CA GLY A 504 -27.39 -21.18 -16.61
C GLY A 504 -27.82 -21.83 -15.30
N ASP A 505 -28.67 -22.86 -15.36
CA ASP A 505 -29.06 -23.71 -14.22
C ASP A 505 -28.28 -25.04 -14.11
N GLU A 506 -27.24 -25.26 -14.91
CA GLU A 506 -26.40 -26.47 -14.80
C GLU A 506 -25.15 -26.25 -13.96
N VAL A 507 -24.91 -27.11 -12.96
CA VAL A 507 -23.68 -27.10 -12.17
C VAL A 507 -22.56 -27.85 -12.89
N LYS A 508 -21.41 -27.21 -13.07
CA LYS A 508 -20.25 -27.74 -13.80
C LYS A 508 -19.01 -27.64 -12.90
N PRO A 509 -18.39 -28.76 -12.48
CA PRO A 509 -17.10 -28.74 -11.81
C PRO A 509 -16.01 -28.52 -12.87
N VAL A 510 -15.16 -27.50 -12.70
CA VAL A 510 -14.20 -27.07 -13.72
C VAL A 510 -12.86 -26.66 -13.09
N ARG A 511 -11.74 -26.85 -13.80
CA ARG A 511 -10.45 -26.24 -13.41
C ARG A 511 -10.48 -24.77 -13.78
N ILE A 512 -10.07 -23.89 -12.87
CA ILE A 512 -10.07 -22.43 -13.04
C ILE A 512 -9.31 -22.09 -14.33
N GLY A 513 -8.03 -22.50 -14.45
CA GLY A 513 -7.25 -22.35 -15.69
C GLY A 513 -8.01 -22.82 -16.94
N GLU A 514 -8.23 -24.13 -17.11
CA GLU A 514 -8.88 -24.69 -18.31
C GLU A 514 -10.27 -24.11 -18.62
N PHE A 515 -11.03 -23.67 -17.60
CA PHE A 515 -12.34 -23.04 -17.77
C PHE A 515 -12.23 -21.60 -18.26
N VAL A 516 -11.37 -20.82 -17.61
CA VAL A 516 -11.05 -19.45 -18.02
C VAL A 516 -10.49 -19.49 -19.44
N ASP A 517 -9.56 -20.41 -19.72
CA ASP A 517 -8.97 -20.71 -21.03
C ASP A 517 -10.01 -21.05 -22.10
N ALA A 518 -10.95 -21.95 -21.79
CA ALA A 518 -11.95 -22.42 -22.75
C ALA A 518 -12.96 -21.32 -23.08
N LEU A 519 -13.48 -20.61 -22.07
CA LEU A 519 -14.33 -19.44 -22.27
C LEU A 519 -13.58 -18.37 -23.08
N MET A 520 -12.31 -18.11 -22.75
CA MET A 520 -11.45 -17.18 -23.49
C MET A 520 -11.07 -17.64 -24.91
N LYS A 521 -11.34 -18.89 -25.28
CA LYS A 521 -11.20 -19.36 -26.66
C LYS A 521 -12.51 -19.24 -27.43
N THR A 522 -13.63 -19.59 -26.80
CA THR A 522 -14.97 -19.47 -27.39
C THR A 522 -15.32 -18.00 -27.65
N ASP A 523 -15.28 -17.18 -26.60
CA ASP A 523 -15.61 -15.76 -26.66
C ASP A 523 -14.34 -14.92 -26.94
N SER A 524 -13.42 -15.42 -27.77
CA SER A 524 -12.06 -14.87 -27.93
C SER A 524 -12.03 -13.42 -28.44
N GLU A 525 -13.05 -12.98 -29.17
CA GLU A 525 -13.23 -11.57 -29.59
C GLU A 525 -13.72 -10.65 -28.46
N LEU A 526 -14.26 -11.21 -27.38
CA LEU A 526 -14.69 -10.52 -26.16
C LEU A 526 -13.62 -10.60 -25.03
N VAL A 527 -12.51 -11.31 -25.26
CA VAL A 527 -11.38 -11.39 -24.32
C VAL A 527 -10.52 -10.14 -24.43
N ARG A 528 -10.57 -9.32 -23.39
CA ARG A 528 -9.85 -8.05 -23.36
C ARG A 528 -8.47 -8.25 -22.72
N ARG A 529 -7.45 -8.26 -23.59
CA ARG A 529 -6.01 -8.32 -23.27
C ARG A 529 -5.47 -6.97 -22.71
N ASP A 530 -4.20 -6.96 -22.30
CA ASP A 530 -3.47 -6.00 -21.42
C ASP A 530 -3.10 -6.32 -19.79
N GLY A 531 -1.72 -6.20 -20.16
CA GLY A 531 -0.50 -7.07 -20.12
C GLY A 531 -0.69 -8.58 -20.40
N ASP A 532 -0.14 -9.44 -19.52
CA ASP A 532 -0.15 -10.92 -19.57
C ASP A 532 -1.32 -11.65 -18.87
N THR A 533 -2.09 -10.97 -18.04
CA THR A 533 -3.51 -11.32 -17.77
C THR A 533 -4.33 -11.52 -19.08
N GLU A 534 -5.51 -12.10 -18.94
CA GLU A 534 -6.60 -12.03 -19.92
C GLU A 534 -7.89 -11.89 -19.11
N VAL A 535 -8.81 -11.04 -19.56
CA VAL A 535 -10.09 -10.76 -18.86
C VAL A 535 -11.25 -10.98 -19.81
N LEU A 536 -12.11 -11.93 -19.47
CA LEU A 536 -13.38 -12.16 -20.15
C LEU A 536 -14.52 -11.87 -19.20
N GLU A 537 -15.36 -10.89 -19.53
CA GLU A 537 -16.63 -10.69 -18.84
C GLU A 537 -17.62 -11.78 -19.24
N VAL A 538 -18.24 -12.41 -18.25
CA VAL A 538 -19.09 -13.59 -18.43
C VAL A 538 -20.50 -13.29 -17.94
N LYS A 539 -21.49 -13.77 -18.70
CA LYS A 539 -22.91 -13.73 -18.34
C LYS A 539 -23.35 -15.15 -17.96
N GLU A 540 -24.43 -15.25 -17.19
CA GLU A 540 -25.07 -16.52 -16.79
C GLU A 540 -24.23 -17.50 -15.93
N ILE A 541 -22.96 -17.20 -15.68
CA ILE A 541 -22.09 -17.96 -14.76
C ILE A 541 -22.33 -17.49 -13.31
N ARG A 542 -22.48 -18.44 -12.39
CA ARG A 542 -22.61 -18.25 -10.94
C ARG A 542 -21.60 -19.15 -10.22
N ALA A 543 -21.08 -18.72 -9.08
CA ALA A 543 -20.15 -19.48 -8.25
C ALA A 543 -20.61 -19.53 -6.78
N LEU A 544 -20.02 -20.44 -6.01
CA LEU A 544 -20.32 -20.58 -4.58
C LEU A 544 -19.53 -19.56 -3.74
N SER A 545 -20.23 -18.85 -2.87
CA SER A 545 -19.67 -17.81 -1.99
C SER A 545 -20.12 -18.00 -0.54
N PHE A 546 -19.19 -17.87 0.40
CA PHE A 546 -19.47 -18.02 1.83
C PHE A 546 -19.84 -16.66 2.48
N ASN A 547 -21.07 -16.55 2.99
CA ASN A 547 -21.50 -15.36 3.73
C ASN A 547 -20.97 -15.43 5.17
N ARG A 548 -19.96 -14.60 5.45
CA ARG A 548 -19.28 -14.52 6.76
C ARG A 548 -20.20 -14.13 7.93
N LYS A 549 -21.30 -13.41 7.70
CA LYS A 549 -22.26 -13.04 8.76
C LYS A 549 -23.25 -14.18 9.06
N SER A 550 -23.89 -14.74 8.02
CA SER A 550 -24.90 -15.79 8.21
C SER A 550 -24.33 -17.21 8.32
N LYS A 551 -23.00 -17.37 8.17
CA LYS A 551 -22.26 -18.64 8.16
C LYS A 551 -22.82 -19.67 7.15
N LYS A 552 -23.48 -19.20 6.08
CA LYS A 552 -24.10 -20.01 5.01
C LYS A 552 -23.39 -19.77 3.66
N ALA A 553 -23.23 -20.84 2.88
CA ALA A 553 -22.87 -20.75 1.46
C ALA A 553 -24.10 -20.32 0.63
N ARG A 554 -23.87 -19.53 -0.42
CA ARG A 554 -24.88 -19.11 -1.40
C ARG A 554 -24.28 -19.03 -2.80
N THR A 555 -25.12 -19.16 -3.82
CA THR A 555 -24.74 -18.87 -5.21
C THR A 555 -24.68 -17.36 -5.43
N MET A 556 -23.70 -16.88 -6.20
CA MET A 556 -23.52 -15.48 -6.58
C MET A 556 -23.09 -15.41 -8.06
N PRO A 557 -23.56 -14.45 -8.87
CA PRO A 557 -23.10 -14.31 -10.25
C PRO A 557 -21.60 -13.97 -10.31
N VAL A 558 -20.89 -14.66 -11.20
CA VAL A 558 -19.52 -14.34 -11.63
C VAL A 558 -19.65 -13.31 -12.73
N LYS A 559 -18.92 -12.19 -12.64
CA LYS A 559 -18.98 -11.10 -13.63
C LYS A 559 -17.88 -11.16 -14.68
N ALA A 560 -16.72 -11.71 -14.31
CA ALA A 560 -15.61 -11.94 -15.21
C ALA A 560 -14.80 -13.16 -14.74
N VAL A 561 -14.17 -13.83 -15.69
CA VAL A 561 -13.12 -14.83 -15.47
C VAL A 561 -11.77 -14.22 -15.91
N ILE A 562 -10.73 -14.43 -15.11
CA ILE A 562 -9.46 -13.71 -15.19
C ILE A 562 -8.30 -14.69 -15.08
N ARG A 563 -7.48 -14.77 -16.12
CA ARG A 563 -6.28 -15.62 -16.24
C ARG A 563 -5.05 -14.73 -16.15
N HIS A 564 -4.05 -15.02 -15.32
CA HIS A 564 -2.71 -14.42 -15.41
C HIS A 564 -1.64 -15.40 -14.96
N ARG A 565 -0.39 -15.15 -15.34
CA ARG A 565 0.76 -15.97 -14.91
C ARG A 565 1.21 -15.57 -13.50
N TYR A 566 1.50 -16.57 -12.68
CA TYR A 566 2.02 -16.45 -11.32
C TYR A 566 3.23 -17.37 -11.15
N ALA A 567 4.13 -17.05 -10.22
CA ALA A 567 5.17 -17.95 -9.73
C ALA A 567 5.36 -17.77 -8.22
N GLY A 568 5.43 -18.87 -7.46
CA GLY A 568 5.50 -18.88 -5.99
C GLY A 568 4.92 -20.17 -5.42
N ASP A 569 5.03 -20.38 -4.11
CA ASP A 569 4.72 -21.66 -3.46
C ASP A 569 3.24 -22.03 -3.51
N VAL A 570 2.99 -23.35 -3.66
CA VAL A 570 1.66 -23.97 -3.69
C VAL A 570 1.57 -25.08 -2.66
N TYR A 571 0.66 -24.95 -1.70
CA TYR A 571 0.40 -25.92 -0.65
C TYR A 571 -0.78 -26.81 -1.05
N GLU A 572 -0.56 -28.11 -1.27
CA GLU A 572 -1.66 -29.07 -1.35
C GLU A 572 -2.19 -29.38 0.05
N ILE A 573 -3.45 -29.02 0.30
CA ILE A 573 -4.15 -29.26 1.55
C ILE A 573 -5.09 -30.44 1.34
N VAL A 574 -4.78 -31.55 2.02
CA VAL A 574 -5.62 -32.77 2.03
C VAL A 574 -6.33 -32.87 3.37
N LEU A 575 -7.66 -32.97 3.34
CA LEU A 575 -8.49 -33.16 4.53
C LEU A 575 -8.71 -34.65 4.80
N SER A 576 -8.95 -35.00 6.08
CA SER A 576 -9.33 -36.36 6.51
C SER A 576 -10.63 -36.90 5.88
N SER A 577 -11.35 -36.08 5.13
CA SER A 577 -12.51 -36.48 4.31
C SER A 577 -12.15 -36.85 2.86
N GLY A 578 -10.85 -36.96 2.53
CA GLY A 578 -10.35 -37.22 1.17
C GLY A 578 -10.44 -36.02 0.21
N ARG A 579 -10.94 -34.87 0.66
CA ARG A 579 -11.01 -33.64 -0.14
C ARG A 579 -9.64 -32.97 -0.17
N ARG A 580 -9.16 -32.66 -1.39
CA ARG A 580 -7.92 -31.90 -1.63
C ARG A 580 -8.21 -30.56 -2.33
N ILE A 581 -7.39 -29.56 -2.03
CA ILE A 581 -7.29 -28.27 -2.75
C ILE A 581 -5.84 -27.79 -2.64
N ARG A 582 -5.27 -27.24 -3.70
CA ARG A 582 -3.94 -26.60 -3.66
C ARG A 582 -4.10 -25.09 -3.60
N VAL A 583 -3.27 -24.39 -2.84
CA VAL A 583 -3.43 -22.95 -2.63
C VAL A 583 -2.09 -22.24 -2.54
N THR A 584 -2.04 -20.96 -2.92
CA THR A 584 -0.90 -20.12 -2.55
C THR A 584 -0.78 -19.98 -1.04
N THR A 585 0.44 -19.69 -0.58
CA THR A 585 0.76 -19.27 0.79
C THR A 585 -0.23 -18.23 1.35
N GLY A 586 -0.73 -17.33 0.50
CA GLY A 586 -1.60 -16.21 0.87
C GLY A 586 -3.10 -16.40 0.63
N HIS A 587 -3.58 -17.55 0.13
CA HIS A 587 -5.01 -17.73 -0.16
C HIS A 587 -5.85 -17.88 1.12
N SER A 588 -6.90 -17.08 1.28
CA SER A 588 -7.80 -17.14 2.45
C SER A 588 -8.65 -18.42 2.48
N LEU A 589 -8.48 -19.21 3.53
CA LEU A 589 -9.32 -20.33 3.94
C LEU A 589 -10.02 -20.01 5.26
N PHE A 590 -11.00 -20.82 5.66
CA PHE A 590 -11.67 -20.69 6.94
C PHE A 590 -11.38 -21.89 7.83
N ALA A 591 -10.76 -21.66 8.98
CA ALA A 591 -10.52 -22.67 10.00
C ALA A 591 -11.47 -22.48 11.19
N TYR A 592 -11.87 -23.59 11.80
CA TYR A 592 -12.61 -23.59 13.06
C TYR A 592 -11.61 -23.64 14.22
N ARG A 593 -11.41 -22.50 14.88
CA ARG A 593 -10.50 -22.34 16.04
C ARG A 593 -11.26 -21.63 17.17
N ASN A 594 -11.10 -22.10 18.40
CA ASN A 594 -11.69 -21.52 19.63
C ASN A 594 -13.21 -21.26 19.56
N GLY A 595 -13.97 -22.18 18.93
CA GLY A 595 -15.44 -22.08 18.81
C GLY A 595 -15.96 -21.26 17.63
N GLU A 596 -15.07 -20.55 16.92
CA GLU A 596 -15.39 -19.61 15.85
C GLU A 596 -14.79 -19.99 14.50
N LEU A 597 -15.31 -19.39 13.42
CA LEU A 597 -14.74 -19.51 12.08
C LEU A 597 -13.81 -18.32 11.79
N VAL A 598 -12.51 -18.58 11.83
CA VAL A 598 -11.45 -17.60 11.58
C VAL A 598 -10.91 -17.74 10.16
N GLU A 599 -10.58 -16.62 9.54
CA GLU A 599 -9.88 -16.58 8.25
C GLU A 599 -8.38 -16.79 8.48
N ILE A 600 -7.78 -17.73 7.75
CA ILE A 600 -6.34 -18.06 7.79
C ILE A 600 -5.83 -18.22 6.35
N THR A 601 -4.54 -18.04 6.09
CA THR A 601 -3.98 -18.25 4.75
C THR A 601 -3.51 -19.69 4.52
N GLY A 602 -3.28 -20.09 3.26
CA GLY A 602 -2.77 -21.42 2.89
C GLY A 602 -1.48 -21.83 3.63
N GLY A 603 -0.57 -20.90 3.89
CA GLY A 603 0.65 -21.13 4.69
C GLY A 603 0.44 -21.08 6.22
N GLU A 604 -0.72 -20.67 6.70
CA GLU A 604 -1.11 -20.70 8.13
C GLU A 604 -1.88 -21.98 8.51
N VAL A 605 -2.21 -22.83 7.53
CA VAL A 605 -2.82 -24.15 7.72
C VAL A 605 -1.78 -25.13 8.23
N LYS A 606 -2.09 -25.83 9.32
CA LYS A 606 -1.25 -26.88 9.89
C LYS A 606 -1.99 -28.23 9.87
N PRO A 607 -1.28 -29.37 9.75
CA PRO A 607 -1.90 -30.68 9.92
C PRO A 607 -2.67 -30.76 11.24
N GLY A 608 -3.98 -31.04 11.16
CA GLY A 608 -4.90 -31.03 12.30
C GLY A 608 -5.84 -29.82 12.38
N ASP A 609 -5.65 -28.77 11.57
CA ASP A 609 -6.62 -27.67 11.48
C ASP A 609 -7.99 -28.13 10.94
N LEU A 610 -9.06 -27.75 11.65
CA LEU A 610 -10.43 -28.04 11.25
C LEU A 610 -10.93 -27.04 10.20
N LEU A 611 -10.61 -27.26 8.92
CA LEU A 611 -11.08 -26.38 7.85
C LEU A 611 -12.59 -26.53 7.60
N ALA A 612 -13.25 -25.37 7.45
CA ALA A 612 -14.69 -25.28 7.27
C ALA A 612 -15.06 -25.42 5.79
N VAL A 613 -15.60 -26.58 5.44
CA VAL A 613 -16.06 -26.91 4.09
C VAL A 613 -17.59 -27.06 4.09
N PRO A 614 -18.34 -26.55 3.09
CA PRO A 614 -19.78 -26.74 3.03
C PRO A 614 -20.16 -28.23 3.06
N LYS A 615 -20.98 -28.61 4.06
CA LYS A 615 -21.47 -29.99 4.27
C LYS A 615 -22.53 -30.40 3.26
N ARG A 616 -23.32 -29.45 2.80
CA ARG A 616 -24.22 -29.51 1.63
C ARG A 616 -24.22 -28.15 0.96
N VAL A 617 -24.58 -28.12 -0.32
CA VAL A 617 -24.85 -26.90 -1.09
C VAL A 617 -26.19 -27.12 -1.78
N SER A 618 -27.11 -26.16 -1.67
CA SER A 618 -28.34 -26.19 -2.47
C SER A 618 -27.99 -25.79 -3.90
N LEU A 619 -28.26 -26.69 -4.83
CA LEU A 619 -27.95 -26.59 -6.26
C LEU A 619 -29.23 -26.93 -7.05
N PRO A 620 -29.38 -26.48 -8.31
CA PRO A 620 -30.49 -26.90 -9.16
C PRO A 620 -30.55 -28.43 -9.31
N GLU A 621 -31.76 -29.02 -9.35
CA GLU A 621 -31.90 -30.47 -9.57
C GLU A 621 -31.58 -30.84 -11.02
N ARG A 622 -30.42 -31.48 -11.23
CA ARG A 622 -30.01 -32.05 -12.53
C ARG A 622 -30.15 -33.57 -12.49
N LYS A 623 -31.11 -34.13 -13.24
CA LYS A 623 -31.30 -35.59 -13.38
C LYS A 623 -30.53 -36.12 -14.58
N GLU A 624 -29.22 -36.26 -14.43
CA GLU A 624 -28.37 -36.94 -15.42
C GLU A 624 -28.21 -38.43 -15.15
N ARG A 625 -27.98 -39.18 -16.23
CA ARG A 625 -27.67 -40.60 -16.21
C ARG A 625 -26.20 -40.80 -16.57
N LEU A 626 -25.35 -40.80 -15.55
CA LEU A 626 -23.91 -41.02 -15.70
C LEU A 626 -23.62 -42.46 -16.15
N ASP A 627 -22.91 -42.63 -17.27
CA ASP A 627 -22.25 -43.91 -17.57
C ASP A 627 -20.88 -43.94 -16.88
N ILE A 628 -20.85 -44.63 -15.74
CA ILE A 628 -19.65 -44.73 -14.90
C ILE A 628 -18.57 -45.56 -15.59
N VAL A 629 -18.93 -46.49 -16.49
CA VAL A 629 -17.94 -47.32 -17.21
C VAL A 629 -17.18 -46.48 -18.22
N GLU A 630 -17.88 -45.63 -18.98
CA GLU A 630 -17.25 -44.74 -19.97
C GLU A 630 -16.35 -43.67 -19.31
N LEU A 631 -16.72 -43.20 -18.11
CA LEU A 631 -15.92 -42.26 -17.34
C LEU A 631 -14.65 -42.90 -16.77
N LEU A 632 -14.74 -44.11 -16.22
CA LEU A 632 -13.58 -44.84 -15.69
C LEU A 632 -12.57 -45.19 -16.79
N LEU A 633 -13.04 -45.57 -17.99
CA LEU A 633 -12.18 -45.88 -19.14
C LEU A 633 -11.41 -44.67 -19.72
N LYS A 634 -11.69 -43.44 -19.26
CA LYS A 634 -11.01 -42.21 -19.67
C LYS A 634 -9.99 -41.69 -18.66
N LEU A 635 -9.84 -42.34 -17.51
CA LEU A 635 -8.87 -41.97 -16.48
C LEU A 635 -7.51 -42.67 -16.68
N PRO A 636 -6.40 -42.12 -16.14
CA PRO A 636 -5.10 -42.78 -16.18
C PRO A 636 -5.08 -44.16 -15.50
N GLU A 637 -4.19 -45.06 -15.93
CA GLU A 637 -4.03 -46.39 -15.31
C GLU A 637 -3.70 -46.24 -13.80
N SER A 638 -2.81 -45.32 -13.45
CA SER A 638 -2.45 -44.98 -12.06
C SER A 638 -3.55 -44.29 -11.23
N GLU A 639 -4.65 -43.85 -11.83
CA GLU A 639 -5.84 -43.35 -11.11
C GLU A 639 -6.98 -44.38 -11.11
N THR A 640 -6.77 -45.55 -11.73
CA THR A 640 -7.76 -46.63 -11.86
C THR A 640 -7.31 -47.99 -11.31
N GLU A 641 -6.01 -48.19 -11.04
CA GLU A 641 -5.46 -49.44 -10.46
C GLU A 641 -6.13 -49.86 -9.14
N ASP A 642 -6.52 -48.90 -8.28
CA ASP A 642 -7.20 -49.17 -7.00
C ASP A 642 -8.74 -49.32 -7.11
N ILE A 643 -9.34 -49.16 -8.31
CA ILE A 643 -10.81 -49.09 -8.48
C ILE A 643 -11.42 -50.48 -8.63
N VAL A 644 -11.78 -51.09 -7.50
CA VAL A 644 -12.46 -52.39 -7.44
C VAL A 644 -13.97 -52.25 -7.75
N MET A 645 -14.36 -52.56 -9.00
CA MET A 645 -15.75 -52.48 -9.44
C MET A 645 -16.61 -53.66 -8.93
N THR A 646 -17.31 -53.46 -7.81
CA THR A 646 -18.15 -54.49 -7.19
C THR A 646 -19.61 -54.43 -7.71
N ILE A 647 -20.06 -55.45 -8.45
CA ILE A 647 -21.39 -55.45 -9.11
C ILE A 647 -22.42 -56.28 -8.30
N PRO A 648 -23.49 -55.67 -7.74
CA PRO A 648 -24.53 -56.41 -7.00
C PRO A 648 -25.52 -57.08 -7.95
N VAL A 649 -25.41 -58.40 -8.12
CA VAL A 649 -26.20 -59.16 -9.12
C VAL A 649 -27.62 -59.49 -8.62
N LYS A 650 -28.59 -58.63 -8.93
CA LYS A 650 -30.03 -58.99 -8.94
C LYS A 650 -30.80 -58.46 -10.15
N GLY A 651 -31.20 -59.38 -11.03
CA GLY A 651 -32.46 -59.27 -11.77
C GLY A 651 -32.49 -58.61 -13.16
N ARG A 652 -31.36 -58.36 -13.85
CA ARG A 652 -31.37 -57.70 -15.18
C ARG A 652 -30.47 -58.35 -16.24
N LYS A 653 -30.79 -59.58 -16.68
CA LYS A 653 -30.06 -60.29 -17.76
C LYS A 653 -29.92 -59.46 -19.06
N ASN A 654 -30.95 -58.71 -19.44
CA ASN A 654 -30.98 -57.97 -20.72
C ASN A 654 -30.00 -56.77 -20.79
N PHE A 655 -29.34 -56.40 -19.69
CA PHE A 655 -28.30 -55.36 -19.69
C PHE A 655 -26.96 -55.88 -20.24
N PHE A 656 -26.63 -57.15 -19.94
CA PHE A 656 -25.33 -57.75 -20.31
C PHE A 656 -25.17 -58.02 -21.81
N SER A 657 -26.25 -58.38 -22.51
CA SER A 657 -26.22 -58.59 -23.96
C SER A 657 -25.95 -57.30 -24.75
N GLY A 658 -26.42 -56.15 -24.25
CA GLY A 658 -26.05 -54.83 -24.78
C GLY A 658 -24.57 -54.53 -24.56
N MET A 659 -24.08 -54.68 -23.33
CA MET A 659 -22.68 -54.43 -22.97
C MET A 659 -21.70 -55.30 -23.79
N LEU A 660 -22.02 -56.58 -24.00
CA LEU A 660 -21.25 -57.52 -24.84
C LEU A 660 -21.38 -57.27 -26.36
N ARG A 661 -22.22 -56.32 -26.79
CA ARG A 661 -22.22 -55.79 -28.16
C ARG A 661 -21.35 -54.54 -28.25
N THR A 662 -21.42 -53.63 -27.27
CA THR A 662 -20.58 -52.43 -27.19
C THR A 662 -19.09 -52.77 -27.02
N LEU A 663 -18.74 -53.72 -26.16
CA LEU A 663 -17.34 -54.17 -26.00
C LEU A 663 -16.79 -54.82 -27.29
N ARG A 664 -17.65 -55.49 -28.08
CA ARG A 664 -17.28 -56.02 -29.40
C ARG A 664 -17.01 -54.94 -30.44
N TRP A 665 -17.59 -53.75 -30.27
CA TRP A 665 -17.33 -52.58 -31.10
C TRP A 665 -16.04 -51.86 -30.66
N ILE A 666 -15.82 -51.71 -29.34
CA ILE A 666 -14.61 -51.09 -28.76
C ILE A 666 -13.32 -51.87 -29.06
N PHE A 667 -13.40 -53.19 -29.23
CA PHE A 667 -12.24 -54.04 -29.59
C PHE A 667 -12.22 -54.49 -31.06
N GLY A 668 -12.99 -53.84 -31.94
CA GLY A 668 -12.93 -54.06 -33.39
C GLY A 668 -11.71 -53.36 -34.02
N GLU A 669 -10.89 -54.14 -34.74
CA GLU A 669 -9.92 -53.67 -35.74
C GLU A 669 -8.98 -52.50 -35.36
N GLU A 670 -8.21 -52.64 -34.26
CA GLU A 670 -6.73 -52.86 -34.37
C GLU A 670 -6.01 -53.01 -33.00
N LYS A 671 -5.52 -54.24 -32.75
CA LYS A 671 -4.29 -54.62 -32.01
C LYS A 671 -3.82 -53.77 -30.79
N ARG A 672 -4.27 -54.14 -29.58
CA ARG A 672 -3.46 -54.02 -28.33
C ARG A 672 -3.31 -55.38 -27.61
N LEU A 673 -2.56 -56.29 -28.25
CA LEU A 673 -2.40 -57.70 -27.85
C LEU A 673 -1.92 -57.92 -26.39
N ARG A 674 -1.00 -57.10 -25.86
CA ARG A 674 -0.51 -57.23 -24.47
C ARG A 674 -1.62 -56.96 -23.44
N THR A 675 -2.42 -55.92 -23.64
CA THR A 675 -3.50 -55.53 -22.73
C THR A 675 -4.60 -56.58 -22.72
N ALA A 676 -5.03 -57.05 -23.89
CA ALA A 676 -6.04 -58.11 -24.01
C ALA A 676 -5.62 -59.40 -23.27
N ARG A 677 -4.34 -59.79 -23.37
CA ARG A 677 -3.82 -60.97 -22.67
C ARG A 677 -3.81 -60.80 -21.14
N ARG A 678 -3.35 -59.66 -20.63
CA ARG A 678 -3.36 -59.35 -19.17
C ARG A 678 -4.77 -59.36 -18.58
N TYR A 679 -5.78 -58.90 -19.33
CA TYR A 679 -7.19 -59.01 -18.93
C TYR A 679 -7.73 -60.45 -18.98
N LEU A 680 -7.39 -61.22 -20.01
CA LEU A 680 -7.81 -62.63 -20.13
C LEU A 680 -7.21 -63.51 -19.02
N GLU A 681 -5.93 -63.31 -18.69
CA GLU A 681 -5.25 -64.02 -17.58
C GLU A 681 -5.82 -63.61 -16.21
N HIS A 682 -6.29 -62.36 -16.05
CA HIS A 682 -7.00 -61.92 -14.85
C HIS A 682 -8.40 -62.55 -14.74
N LEU A 683 -9.17 -62.63 -15.82
CA LEU A 683 -10.48 -63.27 -15.84
C LEU A 683 -10.42 -64.79 -15.62
N GLU A 684 -9.35 -65.45 -16.06
CA GLU A 684 -9.09 -66.86 -15.73
C GLU A 684 -8.76 -67.03 -14.24
N ARG A 685 -7.93 -66.13 -13.69
CA ARG A 685 -7.57 -66.16 -12.26
C ARG A 685 -8.75 -65.88 -11.33
N LEU A 686 -9.82 -65.26 -11.83
CA LEU A 686 -11.12 -65.09 -11.16
C LEU A 686 -12.12 -66.23 -11.44
N GLY A 687 -11.75 -67.23 -12.26
CA GLY A 687 -12.59 -68.39 -12.58
C GLY A 687 -13.72 -68.15 -13.57
N TYR A 688 -13.75 -67.01 -14.27
CA TYR A 688 -14.81 -66.67 -15.24
C TYR A 688 -14.50 -67.14 -16.67
N VAL A 689 -13.23 -67.35 -16.99
CA VAL A 689 -12.81 -67.99 -18.25
C VAL A 689 -11.75 -69.06 -17.99
N LYS A 690 -11.48 -69.89 -19.00
CA LYS A 690 -10.34 -70.80 -19.05
C LYS A 690 -9.58 -70.55 -20.35
N LEU A 691 -8.28 -70.30 -20.25
CA LEU A 691 -7.44 -70.06 -21.41
C LEU A 691 -6.99 -71.39 -22.00
N ARG A 692 -6.97 -71.46 -23.32
CA ARG A 692 -6.51 -72.63 -24.08
C ARG A 692 -5.28 -72.25 -24.90
N LYS A 693 -4.54 -73.24 -25.40
CA LYS A 693 -3.31 -73.02 -26.18
C LYS A 693 -3.53 -72.13 -27.41
N ILE A 694 -4.77 -72.09 -27.91
CA ILE A 694 -5.33 -71.06 -28.79
C ILE A 694 -6.75 -70.76 -28.27
N GLY A 695 -7.08 -69.48 -28.04
CA GLY A 695 -8.42 -69.04 -27.61
C GLY A 695 -8.71 -69.14 -26.11
N TYR A 696 -9.97 -68.85 -25.74
CA TYR A 696 -10.49 -68.93 -24.36
C TYR A 696 -11.93 -69.46 -24.37
N GLU A 697 -12.37 -69.93 -23.20
CA GLU A 697 -13.66 -70.56 -22.95
C GLU A 697 -14.31 -69.90 -21.72
N VAL A 698 -15.61 -69.60 -21.73
CA VAL A 698 -16.29 -68.93 -20.61
C VAL A 698 -16.91 -69.98 -19.68
N ILE A 699 -16.69 -69.84 -18.38
CA ILE A 699 -17.25 -70.75 -17.36
C ILE A 699 -18.55 -70.11 -16.83
N ASP A 700 -19.69 -70.74 -17.07
CA ASP A 700 -20.99 -70.19 -16.67
C ASP A 700 -21.31 -70.47 -15.18
N GLY A 701 -21.94 -69.50 -14.52
CA GLY A 701 -21.84 -69.27 -13.07
C GLY A 701 -22.71 -70.14 -12.16
N GLY A 702 -22.77 -71.46 -12.38
CA GLY A 702 -23.63 -72.37 -11.62
C GLY A 702 -23.23 -72.61 -10.16
N ASP A 703 -21.92 -72.75 -9.87
CA ASP A 703 -21.44 -73.52 -8.71
C ASP A 703 -20.59 -72.76 -7.66
N LEU A 704 -20.54 -71.41 -7.69
CA LEU A 704 -19.72 -70.62 -6.76
C LEU A 704 -20.47 -70.19 -5.50
N LYS A 705 -20.11 -70.77 -4.35
CA LYS A 705 -20.73 -70.55 -3.02
C LYS A 705 -20.09 -69.40 -2.22
N VAL A 706 -20.84 -68.83 -1.27
CA VAL A 706 -20.46 -67.71 -0.39
C VAL A 706 -20.38 -68.14 1.07
N THR A 707 -19.40 -67.65 1.85
CA THR A 707 -19.30 -67.83 3.32
C THR A 707 -18.64 -66.60 4.01
N GLY A 708 -18.93 -66.36 5.31
CA GLY A 708 -18.32 -65.30 6.15
C GLY A 708 -19.33 -64.30 6.78
N SER A 709 -19.20 -63.94 8.07
CA SER A 709 -20.17 -63.07 8.80
C SER A 709 -19.65 -62.46 10.13
N CYS A 710 -20.53 -61.75 10.87
CA CYS A 710 -20.40 -61.19 12.24
C CYS A 710 -19.68 -59.81 12.38
N THR A 711 -20.04 -58.87 13.30
CA THR A 711 -21.18 -58.74 14.25
C THR A 711 -21.48 -57.26 14.62
N LYS A 712 -22.53 -56.98 15.41
CA LYS A 712 -22.91 -55.64 15.94
C LYS A 712 -22.75 -55.53 17.47
N SER A 713 -22.69 -54.30 17.98
CA SER A 713 -23.12 -53.92 19.35
C SER A 713 -23.87 -52.56 19.35
N SER A 714 -24.41 -52.11 20.49
CA SER A 714 -25.43 -51.04 20.63
C SER A 714 -25.40 -50.42 22.05
N PRO A 715 -26.39 -49.65 22.58
CA PRO A 715 -27.49 -48.84 22.01
C PRO A 715 -27.62 -47.42 22.67
N ARG A 716 -28.61 -46.59 22.26
CA ARG A 716 -29.59 -45.87 23.16
C ARG A 716 -30.63 -45.03 22.37
N ARG A 717 -31.69 -44.56 23.07
CA ARG A 717 -32.88 -43.83 22.56
C ARG A 717 -32.99 -42.41 23.13
N PHE A 718 -33.72 -41.52 22.45
CA PHE A 718 -34.88 -40.68 22.88
C PHE A 718 -35.26 -39.81 21.64
N ALA A 719 -36.51 -39.68 21.16
CA ALA A 719 -37.69 -38.98 21.71
C ALA A 719 -37.49 -37.43 21.79
N THR A 720 -38.41 -36.54 21.41
CA THR A 720 -39.83 -36.66 20.96
C THR A 720 -40.32 -35.35 20.32
N THR A 721 -41.41 -35.38 19.52
CA THR A 721 -42.39 -34.27 19.25
C THR A 721 -41.91 -32.95 18.60
N ALA A 722 -42.71 -32.15 17.88
CA ALA A 722 -44.06 -32.28 17.28
C ALA A 722 -44.26 -31.19 16.18
N THR A 723 -45.38 -31.27 15.42
CA THR A 723 -46.16 -30.20 14.70
C THR A 723 -45.44 -28.97 14.10
N GLY A 724 -45.75 -28.49 12.89
CA GLY A 724 -46.86 -28.77 11.96
C GLY A 724 -47.60 -27.47 11.57
N GLY A 725 -48.20 -27.41 10.37
CA GLY A 725 -49.05 -26.29 9.92
C GLY A 725 -48.61 -25.63 8.59
N ASN A 726 -49.59 -25.16 7.82
CA ASN A 726 -49.39 -24.35 6.61
C ASN A 726 -49.36 -22.86 6.97
N THR A 727 -48.42 -22.10 6.42
CA THR A 727 -48.66 -21.04 5.41
C THR A 727 -47.36 -20.61 4.75
#